data_AF-A0A3A5W6V1-F1
#
_entry.id   AF-A0A3A5W6V1-F1
#
_cell.length_a   1.000
_cell.length_b   1.000
_cell.length_c   1.000
_cell.angle_alpha   90.00
_cell.angle_beta   90.00
_cell.angle_gamma   90.00
#
_symmetry.space_group_name_H-M   'P 1'
#
loop_
_entity.id
_entity.type
_entity.pdbx_description
1 polymer ?
#
loop_
_entity_poly.entity_id
_entity_poly.type
_entity_poly.pdbx_seq_one_letter_code
_entity_poly.pdbx_strand_id
1 'polypeptide(L)'
;MFELPFGTPVNEDITFVEGELQPFAHGAISTYVGRRKKPVGHRFVRGGRIVAWVVEGETKDVMLGGAEAKTALEAIESSQKVRHTATAYTIGGLGSLAEILPEAFEHQADRQGMKSTSNMVERLLARDLSTVIREMASHTTVRGAMAIDSGMLIDHAGDLPGLGAEETLASELHDLVSNIRIEDLKPELGVTGQGHWTLHSGEGALLLAQSGDISLAVWTEKDANHARLLSSASIALEGELVSAGSHGTKLPEGFTLRDGRGGPDAVISMLKAGINEEVTGHIQSGSSSKAVSLVLNRGVPVALWAPSVSNREEAMMALTEPKRKVKLIRFPAGTIVSANSGTVDAFSVSTFIDDLATVRTRSEARQSSLKALLDDLLGFEAGLESLKKERSKLKFKTDGSDVAEPLPVMKDQAVSAVDSGLRRKLEKAEQTIDELNKTKAVLESQVKALEKKKEAAQIVAREATESRQENTSALEDANVQLNTMQVDLAQARSQSEEASARAERLMRRVNELEHQVSERAAELAKALGDAESSIELQAMIESLSLKEAELQANLDSGSERLNTIRQQSEDEERRLRVLSEQVNTSRERHARTQADLLTLQEQVHVNNLELEAARTEEKHARERTEEDRIRRAEDEARRANIQAELRELMDERRVVLRELGDLGARRGHAEAELASLVDKATALAEAHEEALADIQEAERLRARLAEEPLAQALLDDNNTFQGLGPVLERLEHARGLGYSVNMLDRAVERALQVIQGTVDHVAATPRHLLSSEVMTLLERQVPQTAGAVRGLARWSVQQRLEHQLGETVNQVVLDLEHLLEDFDRSITMLRRIRNVLEQVERLGAPAHEVQALLANCQRPEALPSLAQGTRRLIQVALDDIYLEADQRDAGEAIGLEETARVLEELITQLDASGLTDGRPHGMMWEFQRDGLLPFERESIPAEQRLPVSNEMLEHLEPHLINAELAAPVQTEKATVDEEGWSPLSAPQDVKQAEIETPANESVVMHESLDDERAKLEEELARLDADRLHRHSAAPPTAAPGDAALADLESRLSNLDF
;
A
#
# COMPACT_ATOMS: atom_id res chain seq x y z
N MET A 1 -3.03 1.57 32.28
CA MET A 1 -3.74 0.40 31.72
C MET A 1 -4.96 -0.02 32.56
N PHE A 2 -6.02 -0.48 31.90
CA PHE A 2 -7.23 -1.08 32.50
C PHE A 2 -7.09 -2.61 32.65
N GLU A 3 -8.02 -3.24 33.38
CA GLU A 3 -8.15 -4.70 33.43
C GLU A 3 -9.22 -5.18 32.43
N LEU A 4 -8.97 -6.31 31.78
CA LEU A 4 -9.94 -6.92 30.88
C LEU A 4 -10.99 -7.74 31.66
N PRO A 5 -12.17 -7.99 31.07
CA PRO A 5 -13.23 -8.76 31.70
C PRO A 5 -12.80 -10.16 32.14
N PHE A 6 -13.49 -10.69 33.14
CA PHE A 6 -13.26 -12.04 33.64
C PHE A 6 -13.45 -13.07 32.52
N GLY A 7 -12.52 -14.01 32.41
CA GLY A 7 -12.54 -15.08 31.42
C GLY A 7 -11.91 -16.35 31.97
N THR A 8 -11.97 -17.43 31.19
CA THR A 8 -11.37 -18.70 31.60
C THR A 8 -9.85 -18.61 31.51
N PRO A 9 -9.09 -18.78 32.60
CA PRO A 9 -7.64 -18.66 32.56
C PRO A 9 -7.03 -19.80 31.75
N VAL A 10 -6.08 -19.47 30.88
CA VAL A 10 -5.33 -20.43 30.08
C VAL A 10 -3.95 -20.63 30.72
N ASN A 11 -3.65 -21.88 31.10
CA ASN A 11 -2.41 -22.25 31.79
C ASN A 11 -1.34 -22.83 30.85
N GLU A 12 -1.63 -22.91 29.54
CA GLU A 12 -0.71 -23.41 28.52
C GLU A 12 0.33 -22.34 28.12
N ASP A 13 1.49 -22.78 27.62
CA ASP A 13 2.56 -21.88 27.20
C ASP A 13 2.12 -21.05 25.97
N ILE A 14 2.44 -19.76 26.00
CA ILE A 14 2.06 -18.77 24.99
C ILE A 14 3.29 -18.46 24.13
N THR A 15 3.19 -18.64 22.81
CA THR A 15 4.23 -18.26 21.85
C THR A 15 3.82 -17.00 21.09
N PHE A 16 4.78 -16.14 20.74
CA PHE A 16 4.52 -14.90 19.98
C PHE A 16 5.19 -14.92 18.59
N VAL A 17 5.56 -16.10 18.11
CA VAL A 17 6.16 -16.25 16.78
C VAL A 17 5.10 -15.95 15.72
N GLU A 18 5.47 -15.15 14.72
CA GLU A 18 4.55 -14.75 13.66
C GLU A 18 4.07 -15.97 12.86
N GLY A 19 2.76 -16.15 12.75
CA GLY A 19 2.13 -17.30 12.09
C GLY A 19 1.87 -18.53 12.97
N GLU A 20 2.27 -18.53 14.26
CA GLU A 20 1.85 -19.57 15.21
C GLU A 20 0.50 -19.23 15.86
N LEU A 21 -0.35 -20.25 15.97
CA LEU A 21 -1.65 -20.15 16.60
C LEU A 21 -1.55 -20.39 18.11
N GLN A 22 -2.31 -19.60 18.86
CA GLN A 22 -2.43 -19.67 20.31
C GLN A 22 -3.21 -20.91 20.75
N PRO A 23 -2.99 -21.40 21.98
CA PRO A 23 -3.68 -22.59 22.50
C PRO A 23 -5.20 -22.45 22.63
N PHE A 24 -5.74 -21.24 22.52
CA PHE A 24 -7.16 -20.93 22.62
C PHE A 24 -7.66 -20.14 21.40
N ALA A 25 -8.91 -20.38 21.00
CA ALA A 25 -9.48 -19.79 19.78
C ALA A 25 -9.80 -18.29 19.91
N HIS A 26 -10.42 -17.87 21.01
CA HIS A 26 -10.86 -16.49 21.22
C HIS A 26 -10.51 -16.05 22.63
N GLY A 27 -9.94 -14.84 22.79
CA GLY A 27 -9.55 -14.37 24.11
C GLY A 27 -8.62 -13.17 24.10
N ALA A 28 -7.91 -12.98 25.20
CA ALA A 28 -6.90 -11.95 25.35
C ALA A 28 -5.64 -12.45 26.07
N ILE A 29 -4.50 -11.86 25.73
CA ILE A 29 -3.23 -12.06 26.41
C ILE A 29 -2.83 -10.73 27.03
N SER A 30 -2.71 -10.69 28.34
CA SER A 30 -2.31 -9.49 29.07
C SER A 30 -0.84 -9.57 29.45
N THR A 31 -0.12 -8.50 29.17
CA THR A 31 1.33 -8.38 29.34
C THR A 31 1.64 -7.57 30.60
N TYR A 32 2.41 -8.13 31.54
CA TYR A 32 2.80 -7.49 32.80
C TYR A 32 4.31 -7.32 32.87
N VAL A 33 4.76 -6.11 33.18
CA VAL A 33 6.18 -5.82 33.38
C VAL A 33 6.58 -5.99 34.84
N GLY A 34 7.61 -6.78 35.11
CA GLY A 34 8.21 -6.94 36.44
C GLY A 34 7.20 -7.39 37.51
N ARG A 35 7.04 -6.59 38.57
CA ARG A 35 6.12 -6.85 39.69
C ARG A 35 4.87 -5.96 39.69
N ARG A 36 4.56 -5.30 38.57
CA ARG A 36 3.37 -4.45 38.48
C ARG A 36 2.09 -5.29 38.64
N LYS A 37 1.14 -4.76 39.41
CA LYS A 37 -0.20 -5.38 39.57
C LYS A 37 -1.11 -5.12 38.38
N LYS A 38 -0.87 -4.03 37.65
CA LYS A 38 -1.62 -3.68 36.44
C LYS A 38 -0.86 -4.14 35.19
N PRO A 39 -1.57 -4.57 34.13
CA PRO A 39 -0.96 -4.89 32.85
C PRO A 39 -0.36 -3.62 32.21
N VAL A 40 0.50 -3.79 31.22
CA VAL A 40 1.09 -2.72 30.40
C VAL A 40 0.48 -2.69 29.00
N GLY A 41 0.00 -3.84 28.52
CA GLY A 41 -0.72 -3.95 27.26
C GLY A 41 -1.53 -5.25 27.17
N HIS A 42 -2.39 -5.32 26.17
CA HIS A 42 -3.23 -6.45 25.83
C HIS A 42 -3.09 -6.82 24.36
N ARG A 43 -3.18 -8.12 24.07
CA ARG A 43 -3.36 -8.68 22.73
C ARG A 43 -4.69 -9.40 22.66
N PHE A 44 -5.47 -9.21 21.60
CA PHE A 44 -6.68 -10.01 21.39
C PHE A 44 -6.44 -11.11 20.37
N VAL A 45 -6.97 -12.29 20.69
CA VAL A 45 -6.79 -13.50 19.92
C VAL A 45 -8.13 -13.88 19.30
N ARG A 46 -8.15 -14.11 17.99
CA ARG A 46 -9.29 -14.61 17.21
C ARG A 46 -8.85 -15.77 16.32
N GLY A 47 -9.57 -16.89 16.38
CA GLY A 47 -9.25 -18.08 15.60
C GLY A 47 -7.86 -18.65 15.90
N GLY A 48 -7.32 -18.39 17.10
CA GLY A 48 -5.94 -18.69 17.49
C GLY A 48 -4.91 -17.65 17.06
N ARG A 49 -5.24 -16.68 16.20
CA ARG A 49 -4.30 -15.62 15.78
C ARG A 49 -4.41 -14.39 16.66
N ILE A 50 -3.31 -13.70 16.88
CA ILE A 50 -3.33 -12.36 17.45
C ILE A 50 -3.74 -11.37 16.35
N VAL A 51 -4.83 -10.64 16.57
CA VAL A 51 -5.45 -9.74 15.57
C VAL A 51 -5.54 -8.29 16.02
N ALA A 52 -5.23 -8.02 17.29
CA ALA A 52 -5.36 -6.69 17.87
C ALA A 52 -4.42 -6.50 19.06
N TRP A 53 -4.00 -5.25 19.27
CA TRP A 53 -3.03 -4.83 20.28
C TRP A 53 -3.46 -3.51 20.92
N VAL A 54 -3.24 -3.39 22.23
CA VAL A 54 -3.45 -2.15 23.01
C VAL A 54 -2.33 -2.00 24.02
N VAL A 55 -1.77 -0.80 24.14
CA VAL A 55 -0.66 -0.50 25.07
C VAL A 55 -0.84 0.87 25.71
N GLU A 56 -0.38 1.01 26.94
CA GLU A 56 -0.24 2.34 27.57
C GLU A 56 0.84 3.15 26.86
N GLY A 57 0.50 4.35 26.40
CA GLY A 57 1.44 5.27 25.75
C GLY A 57 2.42 5.90 26.73
N GLU A 58 3.38 6.68 26.22
CA GLU A 58 4.36 7.41 27.05
C GLU A 58 3.70 8.51 27.89
N THR A 59 2.64 9.13 27.35
CA THR A 59 1.83 10.14 28.02
C THR A 59 0.72 9.51 28.86
N LYS A 60 0.54 10.04 30.07
CA LYS A 60 -0.47 9.54 31.00
C LYS A 60 -1.88 9.70 30.42
N ASP A 61 -2.71 8.68 30.57
CA ASP A 61 -4.10 8.58 30.08
C ASP A 61 -4.27 8.51 28.55
N VAL A 62 -3.16 8.37 27.81
CA VAL A 62 -3.14 8.13 26.35
C VAL A 62 -2.80 6.67 26.06
N MET A 63 -3.59 6.05 25.18
CA MET A 63 -3.46 4.66 24.78
C MET A 63 -3.08 4.54 23.31
N LEU A 64 -2.20 3.58 23.01
CA LEU A 64 -1.86 3.17 21.64
C LEU A 64 -2.70 1.94 21.28
N GLY A 65 -3.09 1.83 20.00
CA GLY A 65 -3.85 0.71 19.45
C GLY A 65 -3.33 0.28 18.08
N GLY A 66 -3.67 -0.94 17.63
CA GLY A 66 -3.31 -1.45 16.31
C GLY A 66 -1.80 -1.63 16.11
N ALA A 67 -1.29 -1.22 14.94
CA ALA A 67 0.13 -1.41 14.57
C ALA A 67 1.11 -0.68 15.51
N GLU A 68 0.80 0.55 15.92
CA GLU A 68 1.62 1.31 16.90
C GLU A 68 1.70 0.57 18.25
N ALA A 69 0.62 -0.08 18.66
CA ALA A 69 0.59 -0.89 19.87
C ALA A 69 1.38 -2.20 19.72
N LYS A 70 1.37 -2.82 18.53
CA LYS A 70 2.17 -4.02 18.23
C LYS A 70 3.66 -3.73 18.41
N THR A 71 4.17 -2.68 17.75
CA THR A 71 5.59 -2.30 17.80
C THR A 71 6.02 -1.89 19.21
N ALA A 72 5.18 -1.14 19.93
CA ALA A 72 5.45 -0.75 21.31
C ALA A 72 5.52 -1.97 22.27
N LEU A 73 4.62 -2.96 22.13
CA LEU A 73 4.67 -4.18 22.94
C LEU A 73 5.91 -5.02 22.67
N GLU A 74 6.30 -5.18 21.41
CA GLU A 74 7.50 -5.92 21.01
C GLU A 74 8.78 -5.25 21.55
N ALA A 75 8.83 -3.91 21.56
CA ALA A 75 9.91 -3.15 22.18
C ALA A 75 9.97 -3.33 23.72
N ILE A 76 8.82 -3.40 24.39
CA ILE A 76 8.76 -3.63 25.85
C ILE A 76 9.19 -5.07 26.19
N GLU A 77 8.81 -6.04 25.38
CA GLU A 77 9.13 -7.46 25.60
C GLU A 77 10.59 -7.81 25.32
N SER A 78 11.21 -7.13 24.35
CA SER A 78 12.65 -7.28 24.09
C SER A 78 13.52 -6.60 25.15
N SER A 79 13.04 -5.50 25.76
CA SER A 79 13.83 -4.71 26.70
C SER A 79 13.69 -5.13 28.17
N GLN A 80 12.55 -5.72 28.57
CA GLN A 80 12.22 -5.97 29.98
C GLN A 80 11.79 -7.41 30.24
N LYS A 81 11.89 -7.86 31.50
CA LYS A 81 11.31 -9.15 31.91
C LYS A 81 9.80 -9.00 32.09
N VAL A 82 9.06 -9.77 31.29
CA VAL A 82 7.62 -9.70 31.18
C VAL A 82 6.97 -11.01 31.63
N ARG A 83 5.76 -10.92 32.19
CA ARG A 83 4.87 -12.04 32.51
C ARG A 83 3.61 -11.92 31.68
N HIS A 84 3.20 -13.00 31.02
CA HIS A 84 1.95 -13.05 30.27
C HIS A 84 0.87 -13.80 31.05
N THR A 85 -0.37 -13.36 30.95
CA THR A 85 -1.54 -14.09 31.45
C THR A 85 -2.58 -14.13 30.34
N ALA A 86 -3.01 -15.32 29.94
CA ALA A 86 -4.02 -15.51 28.93
C ALA A 86 -5.39 -15.82 29.53
N THR A 87 -6.43 -15.23 28.95
CA THR A 87 -7.83 -15.46 29.28
C THR A 87 -8.60 -15.79 28.01
N ALA A 88 -9.32 -16.91 28.01
CA ALA A 88 -10.19 -17.30 26.91
C ALA A 88 -11.62 -16.78 27.10
N TYR A 89 -12.22 -16.31 26.01
CA TYR A 89 -13.57 -15.76 25.92
C TYR A 89 -14.40 -16.52 24.88
N THR A 90 -15.72 -16.37 24.94
CA THR A 90 -16.59 -16.77 23.83
C THR A 90 -16.42 -15.81 22.66
N ILE A 91 -16.76 -16.24 21.43
CA ILE A 91 -16.72 -15.36 20.25
C ILE A 91 -17.55 -14.09 20.46
N GLY A 92 -18.72 -14.23 21.09
CA GLY A 92 -19.57 -13.10 21.44
C GLY A 92 -18.96 -12.19 22.52
N GLY A 93 -18.23 -12.75 23.48
CA GLY A 93 -17.49 -11.97 24.48
C GLY A 93 -16.37 -11.15 23.84
N LEU A 94 -15.55 -11.77 22.99
CA LEU A 94 -14.55 -11.05 22.21
C LEU A 94 -15.18 -9.99 21.29
N GLY A 95 -16.36 -10.28 20.72
CA GLY A 95 -17.16 -9.30 19.98
C GLY A 95 -17.58 -8.10 20.83
N SER A 96 -18.03 -8.30 22.06
CA SER A 96 -18.35 -7.19 22.98
C SER A 96 -17.12 -6.33 23.30
N LEU A 97 -15.96 -6.96 23.45
CA LEU A 97 -14.69 -6.25 23.65
C LEU A 97 -14.31 -5.43 22.42
N ALA A 98 -14.48 -5.99 21.22
CA ALA A 98 -14.22 -5.31 19.96
C ALA A 98 -15.18 -4.13 19.69
N GLU A 99 -16.39 -4.14 20.26
CA GLU A 99 -17.30 -2.99 20.25
C GLU A 99 -16.80 -1.83 21.12
N ILE A 100 -16.13 -2.11 22.25
CA ILE A 100 -15.63 -1.09 23.19
C ILE A 100 -14.22 -0.60 22.82
N LEU A 101 -13.40 -1.50 22.26
CA LEU A 101 -12.02 -1.23 21.87
C LEU A 101 -11.80 -1.54 20.38
N PRO A 102 -12.56 -0.90 19.46
CA PRO A 102 -12.35 -1.11 18.04
C PRO A 102 -10.96 -0.65 17.58
N GLU A 103 -10.35 0.29 18.30
CA GLU A 103 -9.03 0.88 17.99
C GLU A 103 -7.87 -0.10 18.21
N ALA A 104 -8.12 -1.19 18.93
CA ALA A 104 -7.15 -2.25 19.16
C ALA A 104 -6.82 -3.02 17.87
N PHE A 105 -7.79 -3.15 16.96
CA PHE A 105 -7.68 -3.98 15.77
C PHE A 105 -6.94 -3.21 14.67
N GLU A 106 -5.93 -3.86 14.10
CA GLU A 106 -5.19 -3.31 12.97
C GLU A 106 -6.07 -3.29 11.70
N HIS A 107 -6.81 -4.37 11.47
CA HIS A 107 -7.66 -4.50 10.30
C HIS A 107 -9.14 -4.65 10.68
N GLN A 108 -10.02 -3.97 9.95
CA GLN A 108 -11.45 -4.07 10.21
C GLN A 108 -12.03 -5.45 9.87
N ALA A 109 -11.44 -6.17 8.91
CA ALA A 109 -11.85 -7.53 8.55
C ALA A 109 -11.80 -8.47 9.76
N ASP A 110 -10.87 -8.24 10.70
CA ASP A 110 -10.70 -9.05 11.89
C ASP A 110 -11.78 -8.80 12.96
N ARG A 111 -12.60 -7.75 12.80
CA ARG A 111 -13.82 -7.52 13.59
C ARG A 111 -15.07 -8.13 12.94
N GLN A 112 -15.05 -8.34 11.63
CA GLN A 112 -16.20 -8.88 10.90
C GLN A 112 -16.50 -10.33 11.31
N GLY A 113 -17.75 -10.58 11.71
CA GLY A 113 -18.22 -11.91 12.12
C GLY A 113 -18.08 -12.23 13.61
N MET A 114 -17.52 -11.34 14.45
CA MET A 114 -17.46 -11.56 15.91
C MET A 114 -18.78 -11.25 16.62
N LYS A 115 -19.55 -10.26 16.13
CA LYS A 115 -20.94 -9.93 16.46
C LYS A 115 -21.57 -9.17 15.28
N SER A 116 -22.90 -9.01 15.23
CA SER A 116 -23.55 -8.06 14.31
C SER A 116 -23.01 -6.67 14.62
N THR A 117 -22.15 -6.11 13.77
CA THR A 117 -21.61 -4.76 13.95
C THR A 117 -22.77 -3.79 14.06
N SER A 118 -22.99 -3.23 15.25
CA SER A 118 -23.85 -2.06 15.38
C SER A 118 -23.14 -0.91 14.67
N ASN A 119 -23.80 -0.25 13.72
CA ASN A 119 -23.25 0.93 13.08
C ASN A 119 -23.07 2.02 14.15
N MET A 120 -21.82 2.32 14.48
CA MET A 120 -21.46 3.33 15.50
C MET A 120 -22.03 4.71 15.12
N VAL A 121 -22.10 4.97 13.82
CA VAL A 121 -22.73 6.14 13.22
C VAL A 121 -24.22 6.22 13.52
N GLU A 122 -24.98 5.14 13.31
CA GLU A 122 -26.41 5.12 13.62
C GLU A 122 -26.66 5.38 15.12
N ARG A 123 -25.80 4.85 16.00
CA ARG A 123 -25.87 5.09 17.44
C ARG A 123 -25.60 6.55 17.81
N LEU A 124 -24.68 7.22 17.09
CA LEU A 124 -24.36 8.63 17.30
C LEU A 124 -25.49 9.54 16.81
N LEU A 125 -25.99 9.29 15.59
CA LEU A 125 -27.03 10.10 14.96
C LEU A 125 -28.41 9.93 15.61
N ALA A 126 -28.60 8.90 16.43
CA ALA A 126 -29.80 8.72 17.25
C ALA A 126 -29.81 9.56 18.55
N ARG A 127 -28.74 10.33 18.82
CA ARG A 127 -28.59 11.15 20.04
C ARG A 127 -28.83 12.63 19.75
N ASP A 128 -28.76 13.45 20.81
CA ASP A 128 -28.75 14.89 20.66
C ASP A 128 -27.50 15.32 19.87
N LEU A 129 -27.71 15.83 18.65
CA LEU A 129 -26.63 16.11 17.71
C LEU A 129 -25.75 17.26 18.20
N SER A 130 -26.30 18.19 18.99
CA SER A 130 -25.54 19.25 19.64
C SER A 130 -24.50 18.72 20.63
N THR A 131 -24.82 17.66 21.37
CA THR A 131 -23.86 17.03 22.30
C THR A 131 -22.81 16.24 21.53
N VAL A 132 -23.20 15.59 20.43
CA VAL A 132 -22.28 14.89 19.51
C VAL A 132 -21.26 15.86 18.93
N ILE A 133 -21.69 16.99 18.37
CA ILE A 133 -20.80 17.98 17.75
C ILE A 133 -19.80 18.56 18.76
N ARG A 134 -20.29 18.92 19.96
CA ARG A 134 -19.42 19.47 21.01
C ARG A 134 -18.38 18.47 21.49
N GLU A 135 -18.75 17.20 21.64
CA GLU A 135 -17.80 16.15 21.98
C GLU A 135 -16.76 15.96 20.86
N MET A 136 -17.19 16.02 19.60
CA MET A 136 -16.28 15.89 18.47
C MET A 136 -15.30 17.05 18.36
N ALA A 137 -15.74 18.28 18.52
CA ALA A 137 -14.89 19.47 18.52
C ALA A 137 -13.92 19.53 19.73
N SER A 138 -14.10 18.68 20.75
CA SER A 138 -13.17 18.59 21.89
C SER A 138 -11.90 17.79 21.59
N HIS A 139 -11.87 17.04 20.48
CA HIS A 139 -10.71 16.28 20.03
C HIS A 139 -9.66 17.20 19.37
N THR A 140 -8.38 17.00 19.68
CA THR A 140 -7.28 17.84 19.19
C THR A 140 -7.10 17.82 17.68
N THR A 141 -7.43 16.68 17.04
CA THR A 141 -7.35 16.48 15.59
C THR A 141 -8.56 17.00 14.84
N VAL A 142 -9.60 17.47 15.54
CA VAL A 142 -10.82 18.04 14.93
C VAL A 142 -10.68 19.55 14.89
N ARG A 143 -10.79 20.11 13.69
CA ARG A 143 -10.86 21.56 13.48
C ARG A 143 -12.27 22.08 13.72
N GLY A 144 -13.26 21.43 13.14
CA GLY A 144 -14.67 21.78 13.30
C GLY A 144 -15.62 20.63 12.96
N ALA A 145 -16.86 20.71 13.42
CA ALA A 145 -17.90 19.72 13.18
C ALA A 145 -19.27 20.40 13.01
N MET A 146 -20.13 19.78 12.21
CA MET A 146 -21.45 20.27 11.83
C MET A 146 -22.44 19.11 11.71
N ALA A 147 -23.68 19.30 12.17
CA ALA A 147 -24.79 18.38 11.97
C ALA A 147 -25.85 19.04 11.09
N ILE A 148 -26.35 18.26 10.13
CA ILE A 148 -27.25 18.69 9.08
C ILE A 148 -28.44 17.74 9.05
N ASP A 149 -29.64 18.27 8.89
CA ASP A 149 -30.85 17.49 8.62
C ASP A 149 -31.50 18.06 7.37
N SER A 150 -31.60 17.23 6.31
CA SER A 150 -32.26 17.58 5.05
C SER A 150 -31.83 18.95 4.45
N GLY A 151 -30.55 19.31 4.62
CA GLY A 151 -29.97 20.57 4.13
C GLY A 151 -30.06 21.74 5.11
N MET A 152 -30.70 21.56 6.26
CA MET A 152 -30.73 22.55 7.35
C MET A 152 -29.64 22.29 8.38
N LEU A 153 -28.95 23.34 8.79
CA LEU A 153 -27.99 23.32 9.88
C LEU A 153 -28.70 23.10 11.22
N ILE A 154 -28.31 22.06 11.96
CA ILE A 154 -28.79 21.82 13.32
C ILE A 154 -27.90 22.56 14.33
N ASP A 155 -26.60 22.31 14.27
CA ASP A 155 -25.60 22.89 15.17
C ASP A 155 -24.19 22.76 14.56
N HIS A 156 -23.25 23.58 15.02
CA HIS A 156 -21.85 23.56 14.61
C HIS A 156 -20.91 23.90 15.77
N ALA A 157 -19.67 23.43 15.72
CA ALA A 157 -18.63 23.81 16.66
C ALA A 157 -17.23 23.73 16.02
N GLY A 158 -16.31 24.57 16.50
CA GLY A 158 -14.94 24.65 16.00
C GLY A 158 -14.78 25.57 14.79
N ASP A 159 -13.67 25.44 14.10
CA ASP A 159 -13.30 26.24 12.92
C ASP A 159 -13.74 25.52 11.63
N LEU A 160 -14.73 26.09 10.95
CA LEU A 160 -15.32 25.56 9.73
C LEU A 160 -14.78 26.32 8.50
N PRO A 161 -14.58 25.65 7.35
CA PRO A 161 -14.18 26.35 6.13
C PRO A 161 -15.32 27.20 5.59
N GLY A 162 -15.09 28.52 5.52
CA GLY A 162 -16.07 29.51 5.09
C GLY A 162 -16.52 30.39 6.25
N LEU A 163 -15.94 31.58 6.35
CA LEU A 163 -16.26 32.56 7.40
C LEU A 163 -17.73 33.03 7.28
N GLY A 164 -18.60 32.59 8.19
CA GLY A 164 -19.95 33.14 8.38
C GLY A 164 -21.03 32.65 7.41
N ALA A 165 -20.81 31.52 6.72
CA ALA A 165 -21.71 30.97 5.70
C ALA A 165 -22.07 29.50 5.97
N GLU A 166 -22.35 29.17 7.23
CA GLU A 166 -22.57 27.79 7.69
C GLU A 166 -23.87 27.19 7.14
N GLU A 167 -24.92 28.00 6.95
CA GLU A 167 -26.20 27.55 6.37
C GLU A 167 -26.03 27.17 4.89
N THR A 168 -25.26 27.93 4.11
CA THR A 168 -24.97 27.57 2.71
C THR A 168 -24.07 26.35 2.64
N LEU A 169 -23.07 26.23 3.51
CA LEU A 169 -22.24 25.03 3.61
C LEU A 169 -23.06 23.77 3.92
N ALA A 170 -24.03 23.86 4.83
CA ALA A 170 -24.94 22.76 5.16
C ALA A 170 -25.77 22.32 3.95
N SER A 171 -26.24 23.27 3.13
CA SER A 171 -26.99 22.98 1.91
C SER A 171 -26.13 22.31 0.84
N GLU A 172 -24.90 22.82 0.61
CA GLU A 172 -23.97 22.24 -0.36
C GLU A 172 -23.53 20.83 0.02
N LEU A 173 -23.27 20.59 1.31
CA LEU A 173 -22.93 19.27 1.83
C LEU A 173 -24.10 18.30 1.73
N HIS A 174 -25.33 18.76 1.97
CA HIS A 174 -26.52 17.92 1.78
C HIS A 174 -26.74 17.57 0.31
N ASP A 175 -26.54 18.50 -0.61
CA ASP A 175 -26.59 18.23 -2.05
C ASP A 175 -25.50 17.23 -2.46
N LEU A 176 -24.29 17.35 -1.92
CA LEU A 176 -23.20 16.40 -2.16
C LEU A 176 -23.57 15.00 -1.64
N VAL A 177 -24.06 14.89 -0.40
CA VAL A 177 -24.42 13.61 0.23
C VAL A 177 -25.64 12.97 -0.45
N SER A 178 -26.65 13.76 -0.82
CA SER A 178 -27.87 13.28 -1.48
C SER A 178 -27.61 12.81 -2.92
N ASN A 179 -26.67 13.42 -3.64
CA ASN A 179 -26.21 12.96 -4.95
C ASN A 179 -25.39 11.65 -4.87
N ILE A 180 -24.74 11.39 -3.73
CA ILE A 180 -23.90 10.21 -3.52
C ILE A 180 -24.70 8.99 -2.99
N ARG A 181 -25.99 9.16 -2.64
CA ARG A 181 -26.91 8.13 -2.10
C ARG A 181 -26.21 6.93 -1.45
N ILE A 182 -25.87 7.11 -0.18
CA ILE A 182 -25.13 6.16 0.66
C ILE A 182 -25.79 4.77 0.75
N GLU A 183 -27.07 4.64 0.39
CA GLU A 183 -27.81 3.38 0.38
C GLU A 183 -27.71 2.60 -0.95
N ASP A 184 -27.58 3.29 -2.08
CA ASP A 184 -27.60 2.68 -3.42
C ASP A 184 -26.26 1.99 -3.77
N LEU A 185 -25.16 2.39 -3.12
CA LEU A 185 -23.81 1.83 -3.33
C LEU A 185 -23.51 0.56 -2.49
N LYS A 186 -24.36 0.20 -1.52
CA LYS A 186 -24.06 -0.82 -0.50
C LYS A 186 -24.06 -2.29 -0.97
N PRO A 187 -24.94 -2.76 -1.88
CA PRO A 187 -24.96 -4.17 -2.26
C PRO A 187 -23.92 -4.54 -3.33
N GLU A 188 -23.70 -3.67 -4.32
CA GLU A 188 -22.91 -4.00 -5.52
C GLU A 188 -21.39 -3.82 -5.32
N LEU A 189 -20.96 -2.92 -4.44
CA LEU A 189 -19.53 -2.72 -4.12
C LEU A 189 -19.03 -3.59 -2.95
N GLY A 190 -19.88 -4.43 -2.34
CA GLY A 190 -19.50 -5.26 -1.20
C GLY A 190 -19.15 -4.47 0.08
N VAL A 191 -19.47 -3.17 0.12
CA VAL A 191 -19.22 -2.29 1.27
C VAL A 191 -20.31 -2.51 2.32
N THR A 192 -20.23 -3.62 3.03
CA THR A 192 -21.02 -3.82 4.24
C THR A 192 -20.29 -3.19 5.42
N GLY A 193 -20.75 -2.01 5.88
CA GLY A 193 -20.54 -1.64 7.28
C GLY A 193 -19.84 -0.33 7.61
N GLN A 194 -19.76 0.65 6.71
CA GLN A 194 -19.33 2.00 7.11
C GLN A 194 -20.39 3.03 6.73
N GLY A 195 -21.23 3.41 7.70
CA GLY A 195 -22.15 4.54 7.55
C GLY A 195 -21.46 5.92 7.47
N HIS A 196 -20.16 5.97 7.13
CA HIS A 196 -19.39 7.20 6.98
C HIS A 196 -18.33 7.08 5.88
N TRP A 197 -17.94 8.23 5.35
CA TRP A 197 -16.97 8.45 4.27
C TRP A 197 -15.95 9.47 4.74
N THR A 198 -14.71 9.37 4.25
CA THR A 198 -13.63 10.32 4.55
C THR A 198 -13.09 10.90 3.25
N LEU A 199 -13.06 12.22 3.15
CA LEU A 199 -12.56 12.98 2.02
C LEU A 199 -11.26 13.67 2.45
N HIS A 200 -10.14 13.36 1.82
CA HIS A 200 -8.85 13.98 2.13
C HIS A 200 -8.62 15.20 1.23
N SER A 201 -8.22 16.33 1.81
CA SER A 201 -7.83 17.55 1.11
C SER A 201 -6.36 17.89 1.38
N GLY A 202 -5.82 18.90 0.68
CA GLY A 202 -4.45 19.36 0.90
C GLY A 202 -4.20 19.93 2.30
N GLU A 203 -5.23 20.55 2.90
CA GLU A 203 -5.13 21.24 4.19
C GLU A 203 -5.64 20.39 5.38
N GLY A 204 -6.36 19.28 5.14
CA GLY A 204 -6.95 18.45 6.19
C GLY A 204 -7.79 17.30 5.63
N ALA A 205 -8.71 16.75 6.41
CA ALA A 205 -9.69 15.77 5.94
C ALA A 205 -11.11 16.10 6.41
N LEU A 206 -12.12 15.57 5.73
CA LEU A 206 -13.54 15.76 5.99
C LEU A 206 -14.21 14.40 6.13
N LEU A 207 -14.75 14.11 7.31
CA LEU A 207 -15.58 12.95 7.56
C LEU A 207 -17.05 13.30 7.37
N LEU A 208 -17.74 12.53 6.54
CA LEU A 208 -19.18 12.63 6.30
C LEU A 208 -19.85 11.34 6.77
N ALA A 209 -20.79 11.42 7.70
CA ALA A 209 -21.54 10.27 8.20
C ALA A 209 -23.05 10.52 8.05
N GLN A 210 -23.80 9.56 7.52
CA GLN A 210 -25.24 9.71 7.28
C GLN A 210 -26.04 8.56 7.85
N SER A 211 -27.22 8.87 8.39
CA SER A 211 -28.26 7.90 8.74
C SER A 211 -29.63 8.52 8.47
N GLY A 212 -30.32 8.04 7.45
CA GLY A 212 -31.56 8.68 6.97
C GLY A 212 -31.30 10.09 6.45
N ASP A 213 -32.10 11.05 6.90
CA ASP A 213 -32.01 12.46 6.46
C ASP A 213 -30.97 13.28 7.25
N ILE A 214 -30.42 12.71 8.33
CA ILE A 214 -29.44 13.34 9.21
C ILE A 214 -28.03 13.01 8.71
N SER A 215 -27.20 14.04 8.58
CA SER A 215 -25.79 13.97 8.19
C SER A 215 -24.90 14.68 9.22
N LEU A 216 -23.71 14.14 9.46
CA LEU A 216 -22.66 14.71 10.30
C LEU A 216 -21.42 14.95 9.43
N ALA A 217 -20.92 16.18 9.45
CA ALA A 217 -19.70 16.59 8.76
C ALA A 217 -18.64 17.00 9.80
N VAL A 218 -17.44 16.43 9.75
CA VAL A 218 -16.35 16.71 10.70
C VAL A 218 -15.06 16.99 9.93
N TRP A 219 -14.51 18.19 10.10
CA TRP A 219 -13.22 18.61 9.55
C TRP A 219 -12.11 18.28 10.53
N THR A 220 -11.11 17.57 10.04
CA THR A 220 -10.00 17.04 10.81
C THR A 220 -8.66 17.42 10.18
N GLU A 221 -7.58 17.23 10.94
CA GLU A 221 -6.22 17.24 10.41
C GLU A 221 -5.97 16.05 9.48
N LYS A 222 -4.93 16.17 8.63
CA LYS A 222 -4.71 15.23 7.52
C LYS A 222 -4.43 13.79 7.97
N ASP A 223 -3.85 13.63 9.15
CA ASP A 223 -3.44 12.35 9.75
C ASP A 223 -4.44 11.80 10.78
N ALA A 224 -5.63 12.41 10.89
CA ALA A 224 -6.64 12.01 11.85
C ALA A 224 -7.26 10.63 11.53
N ASN A 225 -7.23 9.73 12.52
CA ASN A 225 -7.88 8.43 12.41
C ASN A 225 -9.40 8.52 12.70
N HIS A 226 -10.16 8.73 11.65
CA HIS A 226 -11.62 8.88 11.66
C HIS A 226 -12.40 7.72 12.31
N ALA A 227 -11.92 6.48 12.17
CA ALA A 227 -12.56 5.33 12.79
C ALA A 227 -12.42 5.36 14.32
N ARG A 228 -11.25 5.77 14.83
CA ARG A 228 -10.99 5.96 16.27
C ARG A 228 -11.77 7.14 16.85
N LEU A 229 -11.97 8.17 16.04
CA LEU A 229 -12.71 9.37 16.41
C LEU A 229 -14.22 9.07 16.55
N LEU A 230 -14.83 8.40 15.58
CA LEU A 230 -16.23 7.98 15.68
C LEU A 230 -16.44 7.00 16.84
N SER A 231 -15.48 6.12 17.09
CA SER A 231 -15.57 5.18 18.20
C SER A 231 -15.51 5.87 19.55
N SER A 232 -14.55 6.77 19.76
CA SER A 232 -14.44 7.52 21.01
C SER A 232 -15.71 8.34 21.29
N ALA A 233 -16.25 9.03 20.29
CA ALA A 233 -17.48 9.80 20.44
C ALA A 233 -18.67 8.93 20.83
N SER A 234 -18.82 7.79 20.15
CA SER A 234 -19.97 6.90 20.37
C SER A 234 -19.98 6.30 21.77
N ILE A 235 -18.79 6.04 22.35
CA ILE A 235 -18.62 5.48 23.69
C ILE A 235 -18.82 6.57 24.75
N ALA A 236 -18.28 7.78 24.52
CA ALA A 236 -18.45 8.91 25.44
C ALA A 236 -19.95 9.24 25.66
N LEU A 237 -20.75 9.08 24.61
CA LEU A 237 -22.17 9.44 24.61
C LEU A 237 -23.11 8.24 24.92
N GLU A 238 -22.60 7.03 25.26
CA GLU A 238 -23.37 5.76 25.38
C GLU A 238 -24.52 5.75 26.42
N GLY A 239 -24.65 6.77 27.26
CA GLY A 239 -25.58 6.82 28.39
C GLY A 239 -26.94 7.51 28.16
N GLU A 240 -27.17 8.20 27.05
CA GLU A 240 -28.29 9.15 26.89
C GLU A 240 -29.44 8.63 26.01
N LEU A 241 -29.98 7.44 26.30
CA LEU A 241 -31.21 6.95 25.66
C LEU A 241 -32.40 6.99 26.64
N VAL A 242 -33.56 7.46 26.16
CA VAL A 242 -34.82 7.38 26.91
C VAL A 242 -35.16 5.91 27.12
N SER A 243 -35.16 5.47 28.39
CA SER A 243 -35.36 4.07 28.76
C SER A 243 -36.64 3.86 29.55
N ALA A 244 -37.27 2.70 29.37
CA ALA A 244 -38.48 2.35 30.08
C ALA A 244 -38.24 2.34 31.60
N GLY A 245 -39.06 3.04 32.38
CA GLY A 245 -38.86 3.19 33.83
C GLY A 245 -37.98 4.38 34.23
N SER A 246 -37.48 5.18 33.28
CA SER A 246 -36.71 6.40 33.58
C SER A 246 -37.46 7.33 34.54
N HIS A 247 -36.73 7.95 35.46
CA HIS A 247 -37.27 8.84 36.50
C HIS A 247 -38.34 8.18 37.40
N GLY A 248 -38.28 6.85 37.58
CA GLY A 248 -39.21 6.13 38.47
C GLY A 248 -40.60 5.91 37.87
N THR A 249 -40.76 6.04 36.56
CA THR A 249 -41.99 5.67 35.86
C THR A 249 -42.27 4.16 36.00
N LYS A 250 -43.55 3.74 35.91
CA LYS A 250 -43.93 2.33 36.04
C LYS A 250 -43.33 1.53 34.87
N LEU A 251 -42.67 0.41 35.17
CA LEU A 251 -42.16 -0.51 34.15
C LEU A 251 -43.32 -1.06 33.28
N PRO A 252 -43.09 -1.32 31.98
CA PRO A 252 -44.09 -1.87 31.08
C PRO A 252 -44.66 -3.21 31.57
N GLU A 253 -45.92 -3.47 31.26
CA GLU A 253 -46.50 -4.80 31.52
C GLU A 253 -45.95 -5.78 30.47
N GLY A 254 -45.44 -6.92 30.95
CA GLY A 254 -44.76 -7.92 30.13
C GLY A 254 -45.32 -9.32 30.29
N PHE A 255 -44.80 -10.25 29.49
CA PHE A 255 -45.20 -11.65 29.52
C PHE A 255 -44.39 -12.45 30.55
N THR A 256 -45.05 -13.18 31.44
CA THR A 256 -44.39 -14.04 32.43
C THR A 256 -43.87 -15.33 31.77
N LEU A 257 -42.55 -15.50 31.73
CA LEU A 257 -41.90 -16.69 31.18
C LEU A 257 -41.84 -17.83 32.19
N ARG A 258 -41.45 -17.52 33.44
CA ARG A 258 -41.27 -18.50 34.52
C ARG A 258 -41.71 -17.93 35.85
N ASP A 259 -42.26 -18.77 36.72
CA ASP A 259 -42.60 -18.43 38.09
C ASP A 259 -42.09 -19.47 39.08
N GLY A 260 -41.78 -19.04 40.30
CA GLY A 260 -41.21 -19.90 41.32
C GLY A 260 -41.26 -19.29 42.72
N ARG A 261 -40.83 -20.09 43.70
CA ARG A 261 -40.64 -19.61 45.08
C ARG A 261 -39.36 -18.79 45.18
N GLY A 262 -39.40 -17.67 45.90
CA GLY A 262 -38.26 -16.77 46.06
C GLY A 262 -37.12 -17.32 46.91
N GLY A 263 -36.02 -16.57 46.96
CA GLY A 263 -34.76 -16.94 47.60
C GLY A 263 -33.57 -16.55 46.71
N PRO A 264 -32.34 -16.47 47.26
CA PRO A 264 -31.15 -16.13 46.48
C PRO A 264 -30.90 -17.14 45.35
N ASP A 265 -30.98 -18.44 45.65
CA ASP A 265 -30.78 -19.50 44.65
C ASP A 265 -31.86 -19.48 43.54
N ALA A 266 -33.08 -19.05 43.88
CA ALA A 266 -34.16 -18.90 42.91
C ALA A 266 -33.93 -17.70 41.98
N VAL A 267 -33.41 -16.58 42.50
CA VAL A 267 -33.01 -15.43 41.68
C VAL A 267 -31.86 -15.82 40.74
N ILE A 268 -30.86 -16.57 41.22
CA ILE A 268 -29.77 -17.11 40.37
C ILE A 268 -30.31 -18.04 39.28
N SER A 269 -31.26 -18.91 39.62
CA SER A 269 -31.92 -19.79 38.64
C SER A 269 -32.69 -19.00 37.57
N MET A 270 -33.42 -17.95 37.96
CA MET A 270 -34.11 -17.05 37.04
C MET A 270 -33.15 -16.23 36.18
N LEU A 271 -31.99 -15.83 36.73
CA LEU A 271 -30.92 -15.16 35.97
C LEU A 271 -30.31 -16.10 34.93
N LYS A 272 -29.98 -17.35 35.30
CA LYS A 272 -29.51 -18.37 34.33
C LYS A 272 -30.51 -18.56 33.19
N ALA A 273 -31.80 -18.63 33.50
CA ALA A 273 -32.85 -18.70 32.49
C ALA A 273 -32.92 -17.44 31.62
N GLY A 274 -32.82 -16.26 32.23
CA GLY A 274 -32.83 -14.97 31.55
C GLY A 274 -31.67 -14.78 30.58
N ILE A 275 -30.46 -15.22 30.95
CA ILE A 275 -29.26 -15.18 30.09
C ILE A 275 -29.42 -16.16 28.93
N ASN A 276 -29.82 -17.41 29.20
CA ASN A 276 -29.98 -18.43 28.15
C ASN A 276 -31.07 -18.08 27.13
N GLU A 277 -32.13 -17.38 27.55
CA GLU A 277 -33.24 -16.95 26.69
C GLU A 277 -33.11 -15.48 26.21
N GLU A 278 -31.95 -14.84 26.44
CA GLU A 278 -31.66 -13.43 26.11
C GLU A 278 -32.82 -12.46 26.45
N VAL A 279 -33.34 -12.55 27.67
CA VAL A 279 -34.58 -11.85 28.07
C VAL A 279 -34.33 -10.37 28.36
N THR A 280 -34.90 -9.49 27.54
CA THR A 280 -35.10 -8.08 27.91
C THR A 280 -36.41 -7.93 28.68
N GLY A 281 -36.34 -7.52 29.95
CA GLY A 281 -37.42 -7.73 30.89
C GLY A 281 -37.06 -7.37 32.33
N HIS A 282 -37.67 -8.07 33.28
CA HIS A 282 -37.26 -7.98 34.69
C HIS A 282 -37.59 -9.26 35.48
N ILE A 283 -36.83 -9.50 36.55
CA ILE A 283 -37.16 -10.50 37.58
C ILE A 283 -37.89 -9.78 38.71
N GLN A 284 -39.19 -10.06 38.84
CA GLN A 284 -40.04 -9.45 39.86
C GLN A 284 -40.15 -10.35 41.09
N SER A 285 -39.90 -9.81 42.28
CA SER A 285 -40.14 -10.47 43.56
C SER A 285 -41.31 -9.82 44.31
N GLY A 286 -42.39 -10.59 44.46
CA GLY A 286 -43.66 -10.13 45.05
C GLY A 286 -44.64 -9.59 44.01
N SER A 287 -45.78 -9.09 44.49
CA SER A 287 -46.85 -8.48 43.69
C SER A 287 -47.36 -7.24 44.41
N SER A 288 -47.72 -6.17 43.69
CA SER A 288 -48.16 -4.84 44.21
C SER A 288 -47.04 -3.77 44.31
N SER A 289 -47.31 -2.64 44.97
CA SER A 289 -46.44 -1.45 45.12
C SER A 289 -45.16 -1.67 45.92
N LYS A 290 -45.03 -2.81 46.60
CA LYS A 290 -43.82 -3.24 47.34
C LYS A 290 -42.97 -4.27 46.58
N ALA A 291 -43.31 -4.54 45.32
CA ALA A 291 -42.54 -5.46 44.50
C ALA A 291 -41.18 -4.84 44.15
N VAL A 292 -40.14 -5.67 44.17
CA VAL A 292 -38.80 -5.29 43.69
C VAL A 292 -38.57 -6.02 42.38
N SER A 293 -38.19 -5.27 41.35
CA SER A 293 -37.93 -5.77 40.01
C SER A 293 -36.47 -5.54 39.64
N LEU A 294 -35.73 -6.62 39.41
CA LEU A 294 -34.39 -6.55 38.82
C LEU A 294 -34.54 -6.46 37.31
N VAL A 295 -34.23 -5.29 36.73
CA VAL A 295 -34.36 -5.04 35.29
C VAL A 295 -33.24 -5.74 34.55
N LEU A 296 -33.58 -6.48 33.50
CA LEU A 296 -32.68 -7.27 32.67
C LEU A 296 -32.65 -6.75 31.24
N ASN A 297 -31.45 -6.60 30.68
CA ASN A 297 -31.24 -6.41 29.24
C ASN A 297 -30.58 -7.66 28.67
N ARG A 298 -31.25 -8.37 27.76
CA ARG A 298 -30.77 -9.66 27.22
C ARG A 298 -30.28 -10.64 28.31
N GLY A 299 -30.95 -10.65 29.46
CA GLY A 299 -30.60 -11.48 30.61
C GLY A 299 -29.59 -10.89 31.59
N VAL A 300 -28.89 -9.81 31.24
CA VAL A 300 -27.91 -9.14 32.11
C VAL A 300 -28.62 -8.12 33.02
N PRO A 301 -28.38 -8.13 34.35
CA PRO A 301 -28.92 -7.12 35.25
C PRO A 301 -28.40 -5.72 34.94
N VAL A 302 -29.30 -4.75 34.79
CA VAL A 302 -28.92 -3.36 34.46
C VAL A 302 -29.37 -2.35 35.51
N ALA A 303 -30.50 -2.60 36.17
CA ALA A 303 -31.02 -1.70 37.18
C ALA A 303 -31.89 -2.43 38.21
N LEU A 304 -32.08 -1.80 39.37
CA LEU A 304 -33.01 -2.26 40.39
C LEU A 304 -34.16 -1.26 40.54
N TRP A 305 -35.38 -1.73 40.26
CA TRP A 305 -36.60 -0.95 40.41
C TRP A 305 -37.32 -1.38 41.69
N ALA A 306 -37.32 -0.50 42.68
CA ALA A 306 -37.86 -0.70 44.02
C ALA A 306 -38.50 0.62 44.51
N PRO A 307 -39.68 1.02 44.01
CA PRO A 307 -40.25 2.35 44.30
C PRO A 307 -40.58 2.57 45.78
N SER A 308 -40.71 1.49 46.57
CA SER A 308 -41.00 1.57 48.01
C SER A 308 -39.74 1.60 48.90
N VAL A 309 -38.54 1.52 48.32
CA VAL A 309 -37.27 1.37 49.06
C VAL A 309 -36.18 2.22 48.41
N SER A 310 -35.56 3.11 49.19
CA SER A 310 -34.44 3.94 48.72
C SER A 310 -33.07 3.27 48.87
N ASN A 311 -32.94 2.31 49.79
CA ASN A 311 -31.67 1.67 50.13
C ASN A 311 -31.43 0.38 49.36
N ARG A 312 -30.22 0.23 48.78
CA ARG A 312 -29.82 -0.96 47.98
C ARG A 312 -29.91 -2.27 48.76
N GLU A 313 -29.41 -2.30 50.00
CA GLU A 313 -29.40 -3.50 50.85
C GLU A 313 -30.82 -3.99 51.16
N GLU A 314 -31.73 -3.07 51.48
CA GLU A 314 -33.14 -3.38 51.76
C GLU A 314 -33.86 -3.88 50.50
N ALA A 315 -33.56 -3.30 49.34
CA ALA A 315 -34.09 -3.73 48.05
C ALA A 315 -33.61 -5.15 47.70
N MET A 316 -32.33 -5.47 47.97
CA MET A 316 -31.77 -6.80 47.76
C MET A 316 -32.36 -7.85 48.71
N MET A 317 -32.58 -7.47 49.98
CA MET A 317 -33.25 -8.32 50.97
C MET A 317 -34.70 -8.61 50.60
N ALA A 318 -35.40 -7.65 49.99
CA ALA A 318 -36.75 -7.82 49.48
C ALA A 318 -36.80 -8.63 48.18
N LEU A 319 -35.83 -8.46 47.28
CA LEU A 319 -35.70 -9.26 46.05
C LEU A 319 -35.55 -10.75 46.37
N THR A 320 -34.71 -11.08 47.36
CA THR A 320 -34.36 -12.45 47.76
C THR A 320 -35.26 -13.05 48.84
N GLU A 321 -36.42 -12.45 49.13
CA GLU A 321 -37.29 -12.92 50.22
C GLU A 321 -37.94 -14.29 49.91
N PRO A 322 -37.72 -15.34 50.72
CA PRO A 322 -38.17 -16.71 50.41
C PRO A 322 -39.68 -16.93 50.51
N LYS A 323 -40.40 -15.97 51.09
CA LYS A 323 -41.87 -15.95 51.16
C LYS A 323 -42.52 -15.34 49.91
N ARG A 324 -41.78 -14.57 49.13
CA ARG A 324 -42.30 -13.94 47.90
C ARG A 324 -42.24 -14.93 46.75
N LYS A 325 -43.17 -14.78 45.81
CA LYS A 325 -43.08 -15.43 44.50
C LYS A 325 -42.16 -14.59 43.62
N VAL A 326 -41.25 -15.25 42.91
CA VAL A 326 -40.36 -14.61 41.93
C VAL A 326 -40.83 -15.00 40.54
N LYS A 327 -40.92 -14.02 39.64
CA LYS A 327 -41.34 -14.19 38.25
C LYS A 327 -40.30 -13.59 37.30
N LEU A 328 -39.96 -14.31 36.24
CA LEU A 328 -39.21 -13.77 35.11
C LEU A 328 -40.19 -13.24 34.07
N ILE A 329 -40.13 -11.95 33.76
CA ILE A 329 -41.07 -11.26 32.88
C ILE A 329 -40.28 -10.67 31.71
N ARG A 330 -40.75 -10.91 30.48
CA ARG A 330 -40.20 -10.35 29.23
C ARG A 330 -41.03 -9.15 28.78
N PHE A 331 -40.37 -8.05 28.41
CA PHE A 331 -41.05 -6.88 27.85
C PHE A 331 -41.45 -7.07 26.37
N PRO A 332 -42.39 -6.27 25.85
CA PRO A 332 -42.67 -6.22 24.42
C PRO A 332 -41.40 -5.90 23.59
N ALA A 333 -41.34 -6.44 22.37
CA ALA A 333 -40.23 -6.18 21.45
C ALA A 333 -40.07 -4.66 21.20
N GLY A 334 -38.81 -4.19 21.19
CA GLY A 334 -38.49 -2.76 21.03
C GLY A 334 -38.38 -1.95 22.34
N THR A 335 -38.66 -2.55 23.50
CA THR A 335 -38.49 -1.87 24.80
C THR A 335 -37.00 -1.69 25.12
N ILE A 336 -36.54 -0.44 25.26
CA ILE A 336 -35.17 -0.10 25.67
C ILE A 336 -35.12 0.02 27.19
N VAL A 337 -34.16 -0.67 27.82
CA VAL A 337 -33.90 -0.60 29.26
C VAL A 337 -32.43 -0.21 29.49
N SER A 338 -32.18 0.61 30.50
CA SER A 338 -30.83 1.10 30.82
C SER A 338 -30.63 1.20 32.33
N ALA A 339 -29.47 1.68 32.78
CA ALA A 339 -29.22 1.95 34.20
C ALA A 339 -30.22 2.96 34.77
N ASN A 340 -30.76 3.85 33.92
CA ASN A 340 -31.75 4.86 34.29
C ASN A 340 -33.16 4.29 34.52
N SER A 341 -33.40 3.01 34.17
CA SER A 341 -34.67 2.32 34.41
C SER A 341 -34.95 1.99 35.88
N GLY A 342 -33.94 2.13 36.76
CA GLY A 342 -34.04 1.84 38.19
C GLY A 342 -34.55 3.00 39.02
N THR A 343 -34.96 2.70 40.26
CA THR A 343 -35.23 3.71 41.30
C THR A 343 -34.11 3.79 42.34
N VAL A 344 -33.19 2.82 42.32
CA VAL A 344 -32.01 2.80 43.19
C VAL A 344 -30.83 3.35 42.40
N ASP A 345 -30.27 4.45 42.88
CA ASP A 345 -29.12 5.10 42.24
C ASP A 345 -27.86 4.22 42.33
N ALA A 346 -26.97 4.35 41.34
CA ALA A 346 -25.64 3.70 41.30
C ALA A 346 -25.65 2.16 41.36
N PHE A 347 -26.58 1.51 40.66
CA PHE A 347 -26.52 0.06 40.42
C PHE A 347 -25.29 -0.30 39.57
N SER A 348 -24.57 -1.37 39.95
CA SER A 348 -23.52 -1.97 39.11
C SER A 348 -23.49 -3.49 39.28
N VAL A 349 -23.15 -4.22 38.23
CA VAL A 349 -23.20 -5.68 38.21
C VAL A 349 -22.20 -6.27 39.22
N SER A 350 -21.01 -5.68 39.35
CA SER A 350 -20.01 -6.12 40.34
C SER A 350 -20.54 -6.01 41.77
N THR A 351 -21.14 -4.87 42.14
CA THR A 351 -21.75 -4.72 43.46
C THR A 351 -22.96 -5.63 43.66
N PHE A 352 -23.71 -5.92 42.60
CA PHE A 352 -24.83 -6.86 42.64
C PHE A 352 -24.36 -8.29 42.89
N ILE A 353 -23.26 -8.72 42.27
CA ILE A 353 -22.64 -10.03 42.50
C ILE A 353 -22.23 -10.18 43.97
N ASP A 354 -21.53 -9.18 44.51
CA ASP A 354 -21.08 -9.17 45.92
C ASP A 354 -22.27 -9.16 46.90
N ASP A 355 -23.28 -8.32 46.65
CA ASP A 355 -24.48 -8.25 47.46
C ASP A 355 -25.23 -9.59 47.41
N LEU A 356 -25.51 -10.15 46.22
CA LEU A 356 -26.26 -11.41 46.09
C LEU A 356 -25.53 -12.61 46.69
N ALA A 357 -24.19 -12.65 46.63
CA ALA A 357 -23.39 -13.71 47.26
C ALA A 357 -23.45 -13.66 48.79
N THR A 358 -23.53 -12.46 49.38
CA THR A 358 -23.52 -12.22 50.83
C THR A 358 -24.91 -12.16 51.47
N VAL A 359 -25.94 -11.86 50.68
CA VAL A 359 -27.32 -11.70 51.17
C VAL A 359 -27.86 -13.00 51.77
N ARG A 360 -28.23 -12.91 53.05
CA ARG A 360 -28.79 -14.03 53.85
C ARG A 360 -27.87 -15.25 53.96
N THR A 361 -26.57 -15.12 53.68
CA THR A 361 -25.56 -16.18 53.83
C THR A 361 -24.53 -15.78 54.89
N ARG A 362 -24.29 -16.65 55.88
CA ARG A 362 -23.28 -16.43 56.95
C ARG A 362 -22.02 -17.29 56.81
N SER A 363 -22.05 -18.27 55.91
CA SER A 363 -20.93 -19.19 55.67
C SER A 363 -20.03 -18.64 54.58
N GLU A 364 -18.75 -18.42 54.90
CA GLU A 364 -17.72 -17.98 53.95
C GLU A 364 -17.53 -18.98 52.80
N ALA A 365 -17.62 -20.28 53.07
CA ALA A 365 -17.58 -21.33 52.05
C ALA A 365 -18.77 -21.23 51.08
N ARG A 366 -19.97 -20.90 51.58
CA ARG A 366 -21.13 -20.68 50.72
C ARG A 366 -21.01 -19.37 49.93
N GLN A 367 -20.56 -18.29 50.58
CA GLN A 367 -20.34 -16.99 49.92
C GLN A 367 -19.33 -17.11 48.77
N SER A 368 -18.19 -17.78 48.99
CA SER A 368 -17.20 -18.04 47.94
C SER A 368 -17.75 -18.91 46.81
N SER A 369 -18.53 -19.95 47.11
CA SER A 369 -19.16 -20.78 46.07
C SER A 369 -20.20 -20.02 45.23
N LEU A 370 -21.01 -19.16 45.88
CA LEU A 370 -22.00 -18.34 45.19
C LEU A 370 -21.34 -17.24 44.37
N LYS A 371 -20.28 -16.63 44.91
CA LYS A 371 -19.48 -15.63 44.20
C LYS A 371 -18.81 -16.23 42.97
N ALA A 372 -18.15 -17.39 43.08
CA ALA A 372 -17.59 -18.08 41.92
C ALA A 372 -18.65 -18.41 40.85
N LEU A 373 -19.83 -18.89 41.26
CA LEU A 373 -20.93 -19.17 40.34
C LEU A 373 -21.45 -17.89 39.66
N LEU A 374 -21.54 -16.78 40.39
CA LEU A 374 -21.97 -15.49 39.84
C LEU A 374 -20.89 -14.84 38.97
N ASP A 375 -19.62 -14.99 39.30
CA ASP A 375 -18.48 -14.56 38.47
C ASP A 375 -18.43 -15.34 37.16
N ASP A 376 -18.71 -16.65 37.18
CA ASP A 376 -18.84 -17.47 35.96
C ASP A 376 -20.03 -17.04 35.08
N LEU A 377 -21.13 -16.56 35.68
CA LEU A 377 -22.33 -16.14 34.95
C LEU A 377 -22.29 -14.69 34.45
N LEU A 378 -21.79 -13.77 35.27
CA LEU A 378 -21.92 -12.32 35.09
C LEU A 378 -20.58 -11.59 35.21
N GLY A 379 -19.48 -12.28 35.56
CA GLY A 379 -18.17 -11.65 35.75
C GLY A 379 -17.61 -11.03 34.47
N PHE A 380 -17.90 -11.62 33.30
CA PHE A 380 -17.57 -11.01 32.02
C PHE A 380 -18.32 -9.67 31.83
N GLU A 381 -19.63 -9.63 32.08
CA GLU A 381 -20.44 -8.41 31.94
C GLU A 381 -20.09 -7.35 32.99
N ALA A 382 -19.76 -7.77 34.22
CA ALA A 382 -19.27 -6.86 35.26
C ALA A 382 -17.91 -6.24 34.90
N GLY A 383 -17.02 -7.04 34.32
CA GLY A 383 -15.76 -6.57 33.76
C GLY A 383 -15.96 -5.64 32.57
N LEU A 384 -16.94 -5.93 31.71
CA LEU A 384 -17.31 -5.09 30.58
C LEU A 384 -17.84 -3.72 31.03
N GLU A 385 -18.70 -3.68 32.06
CA GLU A 385 -19.19 -2.44 32.67
C GLU A 385 -18.03 -1.60 33.24
N SER A 386 -17.08 -2.26 33.91
CA SER A 386 -15.89 -1.62 34.47
C SER A 386 -14.99 -1.07 33.37
N LEU A 387 -14.77 -1.86 32.31
CA LEU A 387 -14.03 -1.46 31.13
C LEU A 387 -14.65 -0.23 30.46
N LYS A 388 -15.98 -0.16 30.32
CA LYS A 388 -16.67 1.02 29.77
C LYS A 388 -16.41 2.28 30.60
N LYS A 389 -16.45 2.16 31.94
CA LYS A 389 -16.17 3.28 32.87
C LYS A 389 -14.71 3.73 32.85
N GLU A 390 -13.77 2.82 32.57
CA GLU A 390 -12.35 3.17 32.42
C GLU A 390 -12.07 3.73 31.02
N ARG A 391 -12.68 3.15 29.98
CA ARG A 391 -12.56 3.58 28.59
C ARG A 391 -13.02 5.01 28.37
N SER A 392 -14.08 5.46 29.06
CA SER A 392 -14.57 6.85 28.97
C SER A 392 -13.58 7.89 29.52
N LYS A 393 -12.61 7.47 30.35
CA LYS A 393 -11.57 8.35 30.90
C LYS A 393 -10.30 8.37 30.05
N LEU A 394 -10.14 7.40 29.17
CA LEU A 394 -8.92 7.19 28.39
C LEU A 394 -9.09 7.75 26.99
N LYS A 395 -8.04 8.40 26.48
CA LYS A 395 -7.99 8.89 25.10
C LYS A 395 -7.06 7.97 24.30
N PHE A 396 -7.50 7.57 23.12
CA PHE A 396 -6.60 6.93 22.16
C PHE A 396 -5.90 8.01 21.36
N LYS A 397 -4.63 7.77 21.04
CA LYS A 397 -3.92 8.63 20.10
C LYS A 397 -4.66 8.56 18.75
N THR A 398 -5.17 9.71 18.32
CA THR A 398 -5.91 9.88 17.06
C THR A 398 -5.00 10.20 15.88
N ASP A 399 -3.75 10.57 16.17
CA ASP A 399 -2.77 11.11 15.24
C ASP A 399 -1.94 9.96 14.64
N GLY A 400 -1.44 10.13 13.41
CA GLY A 400 -0.60 9.13 12.75
C GLY A 400 -1.35 7.99 12.07
N SER A 401 -2.56 8.21 11.56
CA SER A 401 -3.01 7.36 10.45
C SER A 401 -2.09 7.59 9.24
N ASP A 402 -1.73 6.54 8.51
CA ASP A 402 -1.03 6.69 7.24
C ASP A 402 -1.81 7.69 6.41
N VAL A 403 -1.21 8.85 6.16
CA VAL A 403 -1.83 9.91 5.37
C VAL A 403 -2.18 9.28 4.04
N ALA A 404 -3.46 9.10 3.79
CA ALA A 404 -3.93 8.61 2.50
C ALA A 404 -3.33 9.53 1.44
N GLU A 405 -2.38 9.00 0.67
CA GLU A 405 -1.91 9.67 -0.52
C GLU A 405 -3.14 9.97 -1.39
N PRO A 406 -3.21 11.16 -2.02
CA PRO A 406 -4.39 11.59 -2.74
C PRO A 406 -4.86 10.49 -3.70
N LEU A 407 -6.15 10.14 -3.58
CA LEU A 407 -6.83 9.03 -4.27
C LEU A 407 -6.17 8.62 -5.60
N PRO A 408 -5.49 7.46 -5.66
CA PRO A 408 -5.46 6.70 -6.89
C PRO A 408 -6.89 6.21 -7.14
N VAL A 409 -7.43 6.59 -8.29
CA VAL A 409 -8.81 6.36 -8.71
C VAL A 409 -9.26 4.91 -8.45
N MET A 410 -10.27 4.76 -7.58
CA MET A 410 -11.17 3.63 -7.43
C MET A 410 -10.60 2.22 -7.74
N LYS A 411 -9.74 1.68 -6.87
CA LYS A 411 -9.42 0.24 -6.86
C LYS A 411 -9.42 -0.42 -5.47
N ASP A 412 -9.25 0.34 -4.38
CA ASP A 412 -8.95 -0.26 -3.07
C ASP A 412 -10.11 -0.99 -2.37
N GLN A 413 -11.37 -0.67 -2.68
CA GLN A 413 -12.51 -1.31 -1.99
C GLN A 413 -12.84 -2.71 -2.52
N ALA A 414 -12.71 -2.96 -3.82
CA ALA A 414 -12.79 -4.32 -4.38
C ALA A 414 -11.57 -5.17 -3.97
N VAL A 415 -10.40 -4.53 -3.83
CA VAL A 415 -9.15 -5.16 -3.36
C VAL A 415 -9.26 -5.60 -1.89
N SER A 416 -9.86 -4.78 -1.03
CA SER A 416 -10.12 -5.13 0.38
C SER A 416 -11.04 -6.35 0.54
N ALA A 417 -12.05 -6.50 -0.31
CA ALA A 417 -12.94 -7.67 -0.29
C ALA A 417 -12.22 -8.96 -0.71
N VAL A 418 -11.40 -8.93 -1.77
CA VAL A 418 -10.57 -10.07 -2.21
C VAL A 418 -9.53 -10.43 -1.14
N ASP A 419 -8.89 -9.42 -0.53
CA ASP A 419 -7.90 -9.63 0.54
C ASP A 419 -8.56 -10.20 1.80
N SER A 420 -9.78 -9.78 2.14
CA SER A 420 -10.55 -10.38 3.24
C SER A 420 -10.90 -11.86 2.98
N GLY A 421 -11.22 -12.21 1.72
CA GLY A 421 -11.49 -13.57 1.30
C GLY A 421 -10.25 -14.47 1.37
N LEU A 422 -9.10 -13.95 0.91
CA LEU A 422 -7.82 -14.65 0.99
C LEU A 422 -7.34 -14.81 2.42
N ARG A 423 -7.50 -13.80 3.28
CA ARG A 423 -7.17 -13.89 4.71
C ARG A 423 -8.01 -14.93 5.44
N ARG A 424 -9.31 -15.03 5.13
CA ARG A 424 -10.19 -16.08 5.69
C ARG A 424 -9.84 -17.48 5.17
N LYS A 425 -9.43 -17.60 3.90
CA LYS A 425 -8.93 -18.87 3.36
C LYS A 425 -7.65 -19.30 4.07
N LEU A 426 -6.71 -18.36 4.27
CA LEU A 426 -5.51 -18.56 5.07
C LEU A 426 -5.85 -18.96 6.51
N GLU A 427 -6.80 -18.27 7.16
CA GLU A 427 -7.30 -18.59 8.52
C GLU A 427 -7.77 -20.03 8.62
N LYS A 428 -8.66 -20.44 7.70
CA LYS A 428 -9.14 -21.82 7.67
C LYS A 428 -8.01 -22.81 7.43
N ALA A 429 -7.08 -22.50 6.54
CA ALA A 429 -5.99 -23.41 6.22
C ALA A 429 -5.01 -23.58 7.40
N GLU A 430 -4.64 -22.51 8.11
CA GLU A 430 -3.82 -22.63 9.32
C GLU A 430 -4.56 -23.36 10.46
N GLN A 431 -5.86 -23.11 10.65
CA GLN A 431 -6.66 -23.87 11.61
C GLN A 431 -6.65 -25.38 11.30
N THR A 432 -6.77 -25.75 10.02
CA THR A 432 -6.68 -27.17 9.63
C THR A 432 -5.31 -27.76 9.89
N ILE A 433 -4.21 -27.01 9.68
CA ILE A 433 -2.85 -27.47 10.00
C ILE A 433 -2.72 -27.72 11.51
N ASP A 434 -3.27 -26.82 12.32
CA ASP A 434 -3.25 -26.93 13.77
C ASP A 434 -4.04 -28.12 14.31
N GLU A 435 -5.23 -28.36 13.76
CA GLU A 435 -6.03 -29.54 14.07
C GLU A 435 -5.28 -30.83 13.69
N LEU A 436 -4.60 -30.85 12.53
CA LEU A 436 -3.76 -31.96 12.11
C LEU A 436 -2.54 -32.14 13.03
N ASN A 437 -1.90 -31.07 13.49
CA ASN A 437 -0.81 -31.13 14.45
C ASN A 437 -1.26 -31.70 15.81
N LYS A 438 -2.43 -31.28 16.30
CA LYS A 438 -3.01 -31.80 17.55
C LYS A 438 -3.35 -33.27 17.45
N THR A 439 -4.01 -33.68 16.36
CA THR A 439 -4.34 -35.10 16.12
C THR A 439 -3.09 -35.96 15.98
N LYS A 440 -2.05 -35.47 15.27
CA LYS A 440 -0.74 -36.11 15.20
C LYS A 440 -0.10 -36.28 16.58
N ALA A 441 -0.08 -35.25 17.42
CA ALA A 441 0.49 -35.34 18.77
C ALA A 441 -0.24 -36.38 19.64
N VAL A 442 -1.58 -36.43 19.55
CA VAL A 442 -2.40 -37.44 20.23
C VAL A 442 -2.07 -38.84 19.71
N LEU A 443 -2.02 -39.05 18.40
CA LEU A 443 -1.67 -40.33 17.78
C LEU A 443 -0.25 -40.78 18.16
N GLU A 444 0.74 -39.90 18.14
CA GLU A 444 2.11 -40.21 18.59
C GLU A 444 2.15 -40.66 20.06
N SER A 445 1.36 -40.02 20.94
CA SER A 445 1.26 -40.42 22.34
C SER A 445 0.62 -41.81 22.50
N GLN A 446 -0.42 -42.10 21.70
CA GLN A 446 -1.10 -43.39 21.69
C GLN A 446 -0.22 -44.51 21.14
N VAL A 447 0.49 -44.26 20.04
CA VAL A 447 1.47 -45.19 19.46
C VAL A 447 2.54 -45.52 20.51
N LYS A 448 3.16 -44.53 21.15
CA LYS A 448 4.16 -44.76 22.22
C LYS A 448 3.60 -45.58 23.37
N ALA A 449 2.34 -45.35 23.76
CA ALA A 449 1.69 -46.13 24.82
C ALA A 449 1.41 -47.58 24.40
N LEU A 450 1.00 -47.80 23.16
CA LEU A 450 0.77 -49.14 22.60
C LEU A 450 2.08 -49.89 22.35
N GLU A 451 3.14 -49.23 21.91
CA GLU A 451 4.48 -49.80 21.76
C GLU A 451 5.00 -50.32 23.10
N LYS A 452 4.89 -49.55 24.18
CA LYS A 452 5.23 -50.01 25.54
C LYS A 452 4.43 -51.23 25.96
N LYS A 453 3.12 -51.27 25.65
CA LYS A 453 2.27 -52.44 25.93
C LYS A 453 2.69 -53.66 25.10
N LYS A 454 3.03 -53.46 23.83
CA LYS A 454 3.53 -54.51 22.93
C LYS A 454 4.86 -55.06 23.43
N GLU A 455 5.80 -54.22 23.83
CA GLU A 455 7.10 -54.64 24.39
C GLU A 455 6.91 -55.49 25.66
N ALA A 456 6.05 -55.03 26.57
CA ALA A 456 5.70 -55.80 27.78
C ALA A 456 5.06 -57.16 27.43
N ALA A 457 4.10 -57.18 26.50
CA ALA A 457 3.48 -58.42 26.03
C ALA A 457 4.48 -59.35 25.31
N GLN A 458 5.48 -58.80 24.61
CA GLN A 458 6.55 -59.55 23.96
C GLN A 458 7.48 -60.22 24.96
N ILE A 459 7.80 -59.57 26.08
CA ILE A 459 8.56 -60.19 27.17
C ILE A 459 7.76 -61.35 27.77
N VAL A 460 6.47 -61.13 28.09
CA VAL A 460 5.60 -62.18 28.65
C VAL A 460 5.42 -63.35 27.67
N ALA A 461 5.31 -63.09 26.36
CA ALA A 461 5.26 -64.13 25.36
C ALA A 461 6.57 -64.94 25.30
N ARG A 462 7.74 -64.29 25.44
CA ARG A 462 9.03 -64.99 25.54
C ARG A 462 9.12 -65.86 26.79
N GLU A 463 8.76 -65.34 27.96
CA GLU A 463 8.71 -66.12 29.20
C GLU A 463 7.75 -67.31 29.09
N ALA A 464 6.60 -67.12 28.42
CA ALA A 464 5.66 -68.21 28.13
C ALA A 464 6.23 -69.24 27.14
N THR A 465 7.04 -68.84 26.17
CA THR A 465 7.75 -69.77 25.27
C THR A 465 8.82 -70.58 25.99
N GLU A 466 9.62 -69.94 26.84
CA GLU A 466 10.69 -70.57 27.62
C GLU A 466 10.09 -71.58 28.61
N SER A 467 9.10 -71.17 29.41
CA SER A 467 8.41 -72.06 30.35
C SER A 467 7.66 -73.21 29.67
N ARG A 468 7.08 -72.99 28.48
CA ARG A 468 6.52 -74.07 27.67
C ARG A 468 7.61 -75.06 27.26
N GLN A 469 8.77 -74.57 26.82
CA GLN A 469 9.87 -75.40 26.35
C GLN A 469 10.48 -76.23 27.48
N GLU A 470 10.70 -75.62 28.66
CA GLU A 470 11.15 -76.30 29.88
C GLU A 470 10.17 -77.39 30.33
N ASN A 471 8.87 -77.09 30.34
CA ASN A 471 7.85 -78.08 30.71
C ASN A 471 7.78 -79.22 29.68
N THR A 472 7.98 -78.95 28.39
CA THR A 472 8.03 -80.01 27.38
C THR A 472 9.26 -80.90 27.51
N SER A 473 10.45 -80.33 27.76
CA SER A 473 11.66 -81.14 28.00
C SER A 473 11.53 -81.98 29.27
N ALA A 474 10.97 -81.42 30.35
CA ALA A 474 10.71 -82.17 31.57
C ALA A 474 9.73 -83.34 31.36
N LEU A 475 8.72 -83.16 30.50
CA LEU A 475 7.79 -84.22 30.12
C LEU A 475 8.47 -85.30 29.24
N GLU A 476 9.35 -84.90 28.33
CA GLU A 476 10.15 -85.82 27.52
C GLU A 476 11.10 -86.66 28.40
N ASP A 477 11.82 -86.02 29.32
CA ASP A 477 12.73 -86.70 30.27
C ASP A 477 11.97 -87.67 31.19
N ALA A 478 10.81 -87.26 31.71
CA ALA A 478 9.97 -88.13 32.54
C ALA A 478 9.41 -89.31 31.73
N ASN A 479 9.08 -89.13 30.44
CA ASN A 479 8.67 -90.23 29.57
C ASN A 479 9.82 -91.21 29.30
N VAL A 480 11.05 -90.71 29.11
CA VAL A 480 12.24 -91.57 28.99
C VAL A 480 12.45 -92.38 30.26
N GLN A 481 12.35 -91.75 31.44
CA GLN A 481 12.47 -92.44 32.73
C GLN A 481 11.40 -93.52 32.90
N LEU A 482 10.13 -93.20 32.62
CA LEU A 482 9.05 -94.20 32.70
C LEU A 482 9.27 -95.35 31.73
N ASN A 483 9.72 -95.08 30.49
CA ASN A 483 10.04 -96.14 29.53
C ASN A 483 11.17 -97.05 30.05
N THR A 484 12.22 -96.48 30.67
CA THR A 484 13.28 -97.28 31.29
C THR A 484 12.77 -98.11 32.46
N MET A 485 11.94 -97.54 33.34
CA MET A 485 11.32 -98.23 34.46
C MET A 485 10.36 -99.34 34.00
N GLN A 486 9.64 -99.17 32.89
CA GLN A 486 8.81 -100.22 32.30
C GLN A 486 9.65 -101.39 31.78
N VAL A 487 10.81 -101.12 31.18
CA VAL A 487 11.76 -102.15 30.76
C VAL A 487 12.33 -102.88 31.97
N ASP A 488 12.74 -102.15 33.01
CA ASP A 488 13.26 -102.72 34.26
C ASP A 488 12.20 -103.57 34.98
N LEU A 489 10.94 -103.12 34.98
CA LEU A 489 9.80 -103.86 35.52
C LEU A 489 9.56 -105.15 34.73
N ALA A 490 9.63 -105.11 33.40
CA ALA A 490 9.52 -106.29 32.54
C ALA A 490 10.67 -107.28 32.80
N GLN A 491 11.91 -106.79 32.94
CA GLN A 491 13.08 -107.61 33.24
C GLN A 491 13.04 -108.21 34.66
N ALA A 492 12.62 -107.42 35.66
CA ALA A 492 12.43 -107.91 37.03
C ALA A 492 11.30 -108.95 37.13
N ARG A 493 10.22 -108.76 36.35
CA ARG A 493 9.14 -109.77 36.23
C ARG A 493 9.67 -111.06 35.63
N SER A 494 10.42 -111.00 34.53
CA SER A 494 10.98 -112.21 33.91
C SER A 494 11.94 -112.93 34.86
N GLN A 495 12.80 -112.21 35.58
CA GLN A 495 13.70 -112.80 36.58
C GLN A 495 12.95 -113.44 37.75
N SER A 496 11.85 -112.82 38.21
CA SER A 496 10.99 -113.38 39.24
C SER A 496 10.25 -114.62 38.76
N GLU A 497 9.73 -114.62 37.53
CA GLU A 497 9.10 -115.79 36.90
C GLU A 497 10.11 -116.92 36.67
N GLU A 498 11.35 -116.61 36.29
CA GLU A 498 12.42 -117.59 36.18
C GLU A 498 12.85 -118.14 37.54
N ALA A 499 12.89 -117.31 38.58
CA ALA A 499 13.17 -117.73 39.95
C ALA A 499 12.03 -118.58 40.52
N SER A 500 10.77 -118.23 40.26
CA SER A 500 9.60 -119.00 40.67
C SER A 500 9.52 -120.33 39.91
N ALA A 501 9.77 -120.34 38.59
CA ALA A 501 9.82 -121.56 37.80
C ALA A 501 10.99 -122.47 38.23
N ARG A 502 12.14 -121.89 38.62
CA ARG A 502 13.24 -122.64 39.24
C ARG A 502 12.84 -123.20 40.60
N ALA A 503 12.19 -122.40 41.44
CA ALA A 503 11.67 -122.85 42.73
C ALA A 503 10.64 -123.97 42.58
N GLU A 504 9.71 -123.88 41.61
CA GLU A 504 8.74 -124.95 41.31
C GLU A 504 9.43 -126.24 40.85
N ARG A 505 10.44 -126.14 39.97
CA ARG A 505 11.21 -127.32 39.52
C ARG A 505 11.99 -127.94 40.67
N LEU A 506 12.59 -127.12 41.53
CA LEU A 506 13.30 -127.59 42.72
C LEU A 506 12.33 -128.20 43.72
N MET A 507 11.18 -127.60 44.00
CA MET A 507 10.10 -128.19 44.82
C MET A 507 9.66 -129.55 44.29
N ARG A 508 9.45 -129.69 42.98
CA ARG A 508 9.12 -131.01 42.37
C ARG A 508 10.26 -132.02 42.56
N ARG A 509 11.51 -131.58 42.46
CA ARG A 509 12.69 -132.44 42.65
C ARG A 509 12.94 -132.76 44.12
N VAL A 510 12.64 -131.85 45.04
CA VAL A 510 12.65 -132.08 46.48
C VAL A 510 11.56 -133.09 46.82
N ASN A 511 10.33 -132.94 46.35
CA ASN A 511 9.27 -133.93 46.56
C ASN A 511 9.63 -135.33 46.01
N GLU A 512 10.26 -135.38 44.82
CA GLU A 512 10.77 -136.63 44.24
C GLU A 512 11.92 -137.21 45.08
N LEU A 513 12.84 -136.38 45.57
CA LEU A 513 13.92 -136.80 46.45
C LEU A 513 13.41 -137.21 47.84
N GLU A 514 12.41 -136.55 48.40
CA GLU A 514 11.70 -136.95 49.61
C GLU A 514 11.04 -138.31 49.40
N HIS A 515 10.45 -138.55 48.22
CA HIS A 515 9.90 -139.84 47.86
C HIS A 515 11.00 -140.92 47.77
N GLN A 516 12.10 -140.64 47.07
CA GLN A 516 13.25 -141.55 46.97
C GLN A 516 13.95 -141.78 48.31
N VAL A 517 14.01 -140.78 49.18
CA VAL A 517 14.50 -140.91 50.57
C VAL A 517 13.50 -141.72 51.38
N SER A 518 12.19 -141.58 51.18
CA SER A 518 11.19 -142.41 51.86
C SER A 518 11.28 -143.87 51.41
N GLU A 519 11.48 -144.13 50.12
CA GLU A 519 11.67 -145.46 49.55
C GLU A 519 13.00 -146.07 49.99
N ARG A 520 14.10 -145.32 49.91
CA ARG A 520 15.41 -145.78 50.40
C ARG A 520 15.45 -145.89 51.91
N ALA A 521 14.75 -145.07 52.68
CA ALA A 521 14.60 -145.24 54.13
C ALA A 521 13.81 -146.53 54.44
N ALA A 522 12.80 -146.88 53.63
CA ALA A 522 12.10 -148.15 53.75
C ALA A 522 12.96 -149.36 53.35
N GLU A 523 13.84 -149.22 52.34
CA GLU A 523 14.81 -150.25 51.95
C GLU A 523 15.98 -150.38 52.94
N LEU A 524 16.46 -149.27 53.50
CA LEU A 524 17.53 -149.20 54.51
C LEU A 524 17.05 -149.67 55.89
N ALA A 525 15.79 -149.43 56.26
CA ALA A 525 15.16 -150.07 57.42
C ALA A 525 15.13 -151.61 57.29
N LYS A 526 15.20 -152.12 56.05
CA LYS A 526 15.24 -153.56 55.74
C LYS A 526 16.66 -154.15 55.72
N ALA A 527 17.71 -153.30 55.72
CA ALA A 527 19.10 -153.71 55.47
C ALA A 527 20.06 -153.60 56.68
N LEU A 528 19.57 -153.35 57.91
CA LEU A 528 20.34 -153.34 59.17
C LEU A 528 21.36 -152.19 59.35
N GLY A 529 21.14 -151.39 60.40
CA GLY A 529 22.14 -151.10 61.42
C GLY A 529 23.60 -150.80 61.06
N ASP A 530 23.86 -149.81 60.19
CA ASP A 530 25.19 -149.16 60.10
C ASP A 530 25.07 -147.64 60.33
N ALA A 531 25.94 -147.10 61.20
CA ALA A 531 25.82 -145.74 61.74
C ALA A 531 26.33 -144.62 60.78
N GLU A 532 27.16 -144.97 59.79
CA GLU A 532 27.82 -144.01 58.91
C GLU A 532 26.85 -143.38 57.88
N SER A 533 25.83 -144.10 57.41
CA SER A 533 24.87 -143.58 56.42
C SER A 533 23.86 -142.57 56.98
N SER A 534 23.65 -142.53 58.29
CA SER A 534 22.73 -141.55 58.91
C SER A 534 23.31 -140.14 58.97
N ILE A 535 24.63 -140.04 59.14
CA ILE A 535 25.38 -138.78 59.17
C ILE A 535 25.41 -138.15 57.77
N GLU A 536 25.57 -138.95 56.72
CA GLU A 536 25.51 -138.47 55.33
C GLU A 536 24.12 -137.95 54.94
N LEU A 537 23.05 -138.61 55.40
CA LEU A 537 21.67 -138.15 55.17
C LEU A 537 21.34 -136.86 55.93
N GLN A 538 21.77 -136.73 57.19
CA GLN A 538 21.59 -135.49 57.95
C GLN A 538 22.34 -134.31 57.30
N ALA A 539 23.58 -134.53 56.86
CA ALA A 539 24.34 -133.50 56.14
C ALA A 539 23.68 -133.09 54.82
N MET A 540 23.08 -134.03 54.08
CA MET A 540 22.32 -133.71 52.87
C MET A 540 21.04 -132.92 53.17
N ILE A 541 20.28 -133.28 54.20
CA ILE A 541 19.05 -132.56 54.61
C ILE A 541 19.39 -131.13 55.05
N GLU A 542 20.45 -130.93 55.85
CA GLU A 542 20.92 -129.60 56.23
C GLU A 542 21.36 -128.77 55.02
N SER A 543 22.03 -129.39 54.05
CA SER A 543 22.43 -128.70 52.82
C SER A 543 21.23 -128.31 51.94
N LEU A 544 20.14 -129.07 51.98
CA LEU A 544 18.92 -128.80 51.22
C LEU A 544 18.07 -127.72 51.91
N SER A 545 17.92 -127.77 53.24
CA SER A 545 17.19 -126.74 53.99
C SER A 545 17.88 -125.38 53.93
N LEU A 546 19.22 -125.34 53.93
CA LEU A 546 19.98 -124.11 53.69
C LEU A 546 19.71 -123.53 52.30
N LYS A 547 19.65 -124.39 51.26
CA LYS A 547 19.32 -123.95 49.89
C LYS A 547 17.87 -123.48 49.76
N GLU A 548 16.93 -124.11 50.45
CA GLU A 548 15.53 -123.65 50.50
C GLU A 548 15.39 -122.29 51.16
N ALA A 549 16.07 -122.08 52.30
CA ALA A 549 16.09 -120.78 52.98
C ALA A 549 16.74 -119.68 52.13
N GLU A 550 17.84 -119.98 51.44
CA GLU A 550 18.47 -119.06 50.48
C GLU A 550 17.54 -118.72 49.31
N LEU A 551 16.81 -119.70 48.77
CA LEU A 551 15.88 -119.48 47.66
C LEU A 551 14.63 -118.70 48.09
N GLN A 552 14.10 -118.95 49.29
CA GLN A 552 13.01 -118.16 49.88
C GLN A 552 13.45 -116.71 50.10
N ALA A 553 14.64 -116.48 50.67
CA ALA A 553 15.19 -115.13 50.82
C ALA A 553 15.40 -114.41 49.47
N ASN A 554 15.81 -115.15 48.43
CA ASN A 554 15.92 -114.61 47.07
C ASN A 554 14.55 -114.31 46.43
N LEU A 555 13.52 -115.09 46.75
CA LEU A 555 12.13 -114.85 46.31
C LEU A 555 11.53 -113.64 47.00
N ASP A 556 11.71 -113.52 48.32
CA ASP A 556 11.22 -112.41 49.11
C ASP A 556 11.90 -111.10 48.71
N SER A 557 13.23 -111.11 48.56
CA SER A 557 13.96 -109.94 48.06
C SER A 557 13.61 -109.58 46.60
N GLY A 558 13.32 -110.57 45.74
CA GLY A 558 12.80 -110.33 44.39
C GLY A 558 11.39 -109.73 44.38
N SER A 559 10.52 -110.19 45.27
CA SER A 559 9.16 -109.68 45.51
C SER A 559 9.19 -108.24 46.02
N GLU A 560 10.04 -107.96 47.01
CA GLU A 560 10.24 -106.61 47.54
C GLU A 560 10.72 -105.66 46.45
N ARG A 561 11.72 -106.05 45.65
CA ARG A 561 12.19 -105.25 44.50
C ARG A 561 11.09 -105.00 43.47
N LEU A 562 10.26 -105.99 43.17
CA LEU A 562 9.12 -105.82 42.27
C LEU A 562 8.07 -104.86 42.83
N ASN A 563 7.78 -104.94 44.13
CA ASN A 563 6.85 -104.03 44.78
C ASN A 563 7.38 -102.59 44.82
N THR A 564 8.69 -102.40 45.07
CA THR A 564 9.30 -101.08 45.01
C THR A 564 9.29 -100.50 43.60
N ILE A 565 9.60 -101.30 42.56
CA ILE A 565 9.57 -100.85 41.16
C ILE A 565 8.13 -100.52 40.73
N ARG A 566 7.13 -101.28 41.18
CA ARG A 566 5.70 -100.96 40.92
C ARG A 566 5.27 -99.65 41.56
N GLN A 567 5.62 -99.42 42.83
CA GLN A 567 5.31 -98.16 43.51
C GLN A 567 5.99 -96.97 42.81
N GLN A 568 7.26 -97.12 42.44
CA GLN A 568 8.00 -96.10 41.68
C GLN A 568 7.35 -95.83 40.32
N SER A 569 6.95 -96.87 39.58
CA SER A 569 6.24 -96.74 38.31
C SER A 569 4.89 -96.04 38.46
N GLU A 570 4.10 -96.36 39.49
CA GLU A 570 2.81 -95.70 39.76
C GLU A 570 2.99 -94.23 40.16
N ASP A 571 4.01 -93.92 40.95
CA ASP A 571 4.35 -92.56 41.35
C ASP A 571 4.84 -91.73 40.15
N GLU A 572 5.61 -92.34 39.24
CA GLU A 572 6.04 -91.72 37.99
C GLU A 572 4.89 -91.49 37.00
N GLU A 573 3.95 -92.42 36.87
CA GLU A 573 2.72 -92.21 36.08
C GLU A 573 1.90 -91.04 36.61
N ARG A 574 1.79 -90.90 37.94
CA ARG A 574 1.13 -89.74 38.56
C ARG A 574 1.88 -88.45 38.27
N ARG A 575 3.21 -88.44 38.39
CA ARG A 575 4.05 -87.29 38.03
C ARG A 575 3.88 -86.91 36.55
N LEU A 576 3.82 -87.87 35.65
CA LEU A 576 3.58 -87.63 34.21
C LEU A 576 2.22 -87.02 33.93
N ARG A 577 1.15 -87.46 34.61
CA ARG A 577 -0.18 -86.85 34.46
C ARG A 577 -0.16 -85.37 34.89
N VAL A 578 0.49 -85.08 36.02
CA VAL A 578 0.66 -83.70 36.52
C VAL A 578 1.50 -82.86 35.54
N LEU A 579 2.62 -83.39 35.03
CA LEU A 579 3.45 -82.71 34.03
C LEU A 579 2.69 -82.48 32.72
N SER A 580 1.89 -83.44 32.27
CA SER A 580 1.01 -83.31 31.10
C SER A 580 -0.01 -82.18 31.27
N GLU A 581 -0.67 -82.08 32.43
CA GLU A 581 -1.57 -80.98 32.74
C GLU A 581 -0.83 -79.62 32.81
N GLN A 582 0.38 -79.60 33.39
CA GLN A 582 1.23 -78.42 33.42
C GLN A 582 1.68 -77.98 32.02
N VAL A 583 1.97 -78.91 31.11
CA VAL A 583 2.29 -78.62 29.69
C VAL A 583 1.05 -78.11 28.94
N ASN A 584 -0.13 -78.68 29.19
CA ASN A 584 -1.36 -78.20 28.54
C ASN A 584 -1.74 -76.79 29.02
N THR A 585 -1.62 -76.52 30.31
CA THR A 585 -1.85 -75.18 30.87
C THR A 585 -0.80 -74.17 30.39
N SER A 586 0.47 -74.56 30.24
CA SER A 586 1.50 -73.68 29.67
C SER A 586 1.29 -73.42 28.17
N ARG A 587 0.84 -74.43 27.40
CA ARG A 587 0.44 -74.26 25.98
C ARG A 587 -0.74 -73.32 25.82
N GLU A 588 -1.76 -73.45 26.67
CA GLU A 588 -2.93 -72.56 26.62
C GLU A 588 -2.56 -71.13 27.02
N ARG A 589 -1.71 -70.95 28.04
CA ARG A 589 -1.17 -69.64 28.41
C ARG A 589 -0.38 -69.02 27.26
N HIS A 590 0.51 -69.78 26.62
CA HIS A 590 1.26 -69.34 25.45
C HIS A 590 0.35 -68.93 24.28
N ALA A 591 -0.68 -69.73 23.98
CA ALA A 591 -1.61 -69.41 22.89
C ALA A 591 -2.37 -68.10 23.16
N ARG A 592 -2.79 -67.86 24.40
CA ARG A 592 -3.44 -66.61 24.81
C ARG A 592 -2.49 -65.41 24.74
N THR A 593 -1.29 -65.51 25.32
CA THR A 593 -0.31 -64.40 25.30
C THR A 593 0.19 -64.10 23.89
N GLN A 594 0.30 -65.11 23.01
CA GLN A 594 0.64 -64.91 21.62
C GLN A 594 -0.48 -64.22 20.83
N ALA A 595 -1.75 -64.56 21.10
CA ALA A 595 -2.90 -63.87 20.50
C ALA A 595 -2.96 -62.41 20.96
N ASP A 596 -2.77 -62.14 22.26
CA ASP A 596 -2.73 -60.78 22.81
C ASP A 596 -1.59 -59.96 22.17
N LEU A 597 -0.42 -60.57 21.96
CA LEU A 597 0.71 -59.94 21.28
C LEU A 597 0.39 -59.57 19.83
N LEU A 598 -0.25 -60.48 19.08
CA LEU A 598 -0.64 -60.21 17.69
C LEU A 598 -1.66 -59.07 17.60
N THR A 599 -2.68 -59.07 18.46
CA THR A 599 -3.67 -57.98 18.47
C THR A 599 -3.04 -56.62 18.82
N LEU A 600 -2.09 -56.58 19.77
CA LEU A 600 -1.34 -55.36 20.07
C LEU A 600 -0.43 -54.94 18.91
N GLN A 601 0.18 -55.89 18.19
CA GLN A 601 0.95 -55.59 16.98
C GLN A 601 0.09 -54.98 15.87
N GLU A 602 -1.10 -55.53 15.64
CA GLU A 602 -2.06 -54.98 14.68
C GLU A 602 -2.53 -53.58 15.07
N GLN A 603 -2.85 -53.35 16.36
CA GLN A 603 -3.24 -52.01 16.85
C GLN A 603 -2.12 -50.98 16.68
N VAL A 604 -0.86 -51.35 16.99
CA VAL A 604 0.30 -50.47 16.72
C VAL A 604 0.44 -50.19 15.23
N HIS A 605 0.24 -51.20 14.37
CA HIS A 605 0.34 -51.02 12.92
C HIS A 605 -0.75 -50.09 12.37
N VAL A 606 -2.02 -50.28 12.77
CA VAL A 606 -3.14 -49.42 12.36
C VAL A 606 -2.90 -47.98 12.80
N ASN A 607 -2.53 -47.75 14.06
CA ASN A 607 -2.26 -46.39 14.55
C ASN A 607 -1.03 -45.75 13.89
N ASN A 608 -0.04 -46.54 13.47
CA ASN A 608 1.09 -46.04 12.69
C ASN A 608 0.66 -45.61 11.28
N LEU A 609 -0.23 -46.36 10.62
CA LEU A 609 -0.79 -45.97 9.33
C LEU A 609 -1.64 -44.70 9.43
N GLU A 610 -2.46 -44.57 10.47
CA GLU A 610 -3.23 -43.34 10.75
C GLU A 610 -2.30 -42.15 11.02
N LEU A 611 -1.21 -42.36 11.77
CA LEU A 611 -0.19 -41.34 12.02
C LEU A 611 0.54 -40.93 10.73
N GLU A 612 0.87 -41.87 9.85
CA GLU A 612 1.46 -41.58 8.54
C GLU A 612 0.50 -40.81 7.64
N ALA A 613 -0.77 -41.20 7.58
CA ALA A 613 -1.80 -40.47 6.85
C ALA A 613 -1.93 -39.03 7.35
N ALA A 614 -2.05 -38.83 8.67
CA ALA A 614 -2.10 -37.49 9.27
C ALA A 614 -0.86 -36.65 8.95
N ARG A 615 0.34 -37.25 8.94
CA ARG A 615 1.60 -36.57 8.54
C ARG A 615 1.61 -36.17 7.06
N THR A 616 1.09 -37.01 6.17
CA THR A 616 0.98 -36.67 4.74
C THR A 616 -0.03 -35.56 4.49
N GLU A 617 -1.18 -35.59 5.17
CA GLU A 617 -2.20 -34.53 5.09
C GLU A 617 -1.68 -33.21 5.64
N GLU A 618 -0.95 -33.23 6.77
CA GLU A 618 -0.27 -32.07 7.34
C GLU A 618 0.72 -31.47 6.33
N LYS A 619 1.54 -32.30 5.69
CA LYS A 619 2.51 -31.84 4.68
C LYS A 619 1.81 -31.17 3.48
N HIS A 620 0.76 -31.80 2.94
CA HIS A 620 -0.02 -31.23 1.84
C HIS A 620 -0.80 -29.99 2.24
N ALA A 621 -1.24 -29.88 3.49
CA ALA A 621 -1.87 -28.67 4.01
C ALA A 621 -0.84 -27.54 4.12
N ARG A 622 0.38 -27.82 4.60
CA ARG A 622 1.49 -26.85 4.65
C ARG A 622 1.91 -26.38 3.25
N GLU A 623 2.06 -27.29 2.29
CA GLU A 623 2.36 -26.95 0.89
C GLU A 623 1.28 -26.02 0.31
N ARG A 624 -0.01 -26.33 0.50
CA ARG A 624 -1.12 -25.47 0.08
C ARG A 624 -1.09 -24.09 0.74
N THR A 625 -0.78 -24.01 2.05
CA THR A 625 -0.66 -22.70 2.72
C THR A 625 0.51 -21.88 2.22
N GLU A 626 1.63 -22.53 1.90
CA GLU A 626 2.81 -21.86 1.36
C GLU A 626 2.57 -21.38 -0.08
N GLU A 627 1.92 -22.20 -0.92
CA GLU A 627 1.45 -21.77 -2.23
C GLU A 627 0.50 -20.57 -2.14
N ASP A 628 -0.45 -20.57 -1.18
CA ASP A 628 -1.35 -19.44 -0.96
C ASP A 628 -0.61 -18.19 -0.43
N ARG A 629 0.51 -18.36 0.29
CA ARG A 629 1.40 -17.24 0.71
C ARG A 629 2.17 -16.69 -0.48
N ILE A 630 2.76 -17.55 -1.31
CA ILE A 630 3.49 -17.18 -2.53
C ILE A 630 2.56 -16.47 -3.50
N ARG A 631 1.35 -17.00 -3.75
CA ARG A 631 0.35 -16.33 -4.60
C ARG A 631 0.00 -14.94 -4.11
N ARG A 632 -0.10 -14.74 -2.78
CA ARG A 632 -0.30 -13.41 -2.20
C ARG A 632 0.88 -12.48 -2.47
N ALA A 633 2.12 -12.93 -2.27
CA ALA A 633 3.30 -12.14 -2.58
C ALA A 633 3.41 -11.79 -4.08
N GLU A 634 3.09 -12.75 -4.97
CA GLU A 634 3.06 -12.52 -6.42
C GLU A 634 1.96 -11.53 -6.83
N ASP A 635 0.79 -11.61 -6.22
CA ASP A 635 -0.31 -10.68 -6.47
C ASP A 635 0.02 -9.28 -5.92
N GLU A 636 0.66 -9.17 -4.76
CA GLU A 636 1.18 -7.92 -4.22
C GLU A 636 2.24 -7.30 -5.15
N ALA A 637 3.18 -8.09 -5.68
CA ALA A 637 4.16 -7.63 -6.65
C ALA A 637 3.51 -7.17 -7.97
N ARG A 638 2.53 -7.94 -8.49
CA ARG A 638 1.75 -7.55 -9.67
C ARG A 638 0.99 -6.25 -9.45
N ARG A 639 0.40 -6.07 -8.25
CA ARG A 639 -0.29 -4.83 -7.87
C ARG A 639 0.68 -3.66 -7.79
N ALA A 640 1.85 -3.83 -7.20
CA ALA A 640 2.87 -2.79 -7.11
C ALA A 640 3.31 -2.33 -8.51
N ASN A 641 3.50 -3.27 -9.44
CA ASN A 641 3.82 -2.95 -10.84
C ASN A 641 2.69 -2.18 -11.52
N ILE A 642 1.43 -2.62 -11.40
CA ILE A 642 0.28 -1.90 -11.98
C ILE A 642 0.13 -0.50 -11.37
N GLN A 643 0.43 -0.34 -10.08
CA GLN A 643 0.43 0.98 -9.43
C GLN A 643 1.56 1.87 -9.97
N ALA A 644 2.74 1.33 -10.24
CA ALA A 644 3.83 2.08 -10.87
C ALA A 644 3.44 2.53 -12.30
N GLU A 645 2.91 1.62 -13.13
CA GLU A 645 2.41 1.93 -14.48
C GLU A 645 1.33 3.02 -14.45
N LEU A 646 0.40 2.95 -13.49
CA LEU A 646 -0.63 3.99 -13.33
C LEU A 646 -0.03 5.35 -12.91
N ARG A 647 1.03 5.37 -12.10
CA ARG A 647 1.73 6.62 -11.76
C ARG A 647 2.36 7.23 -13.00
N GLU A 648 3.06 6.43 -13.80
CA GLU A 648 3.65 6.86 -15.06
C GLU A 648 2.59 7.45 -16.01
N LEU A 649 1.48 6.75 -16.22
CA LEU A 649 0.37 7.24 -17.06
C LEU A 649 -0.26 8.54 -16.52
N MET A 650 -0.32 8.71 -15.19
CA MET A 650 -0.85 9.93 -14.59
C MET A 650 0.14 11.09 -14.72
N ASP A 651 1.43 10.83 -14.65
CA ASP A 651 2.46 11.84 -14.90
C ASP A 651 2.52 12.23 -16.39
N GLU A 652 2.39 11.27 -17.31
CA GLU A 652 2.17 11.55 -18.74
C GLU A 652 0.92 12.41 -18.95
N ARG A 653 -0.21 12.08 -18.31
CA ARG A 653 -1.42 12.91 -18.37
C ARG A 653 -1.19 14.32 -17.84
N ARG A 654 -0.42 14.50 -16.76
CA ARG A 654 -0.08 15.82 -16.23
C ARG A 654 0.79 16.62 -17.20
N VAL A 655 1.75 15.97 -17.86
CA VAL A 655 2.57 16.58 -18.91
C VAL A 655 1.68 17.06 -20.05
N VAL A 656 0.78 16.20 -20.55
CA VAL A 656 -0.16 16.56 -21.62
C VAL A 656 -1.10 17.70 -21.19
N LEU A 657 -1.60 17.72 -19.96
CA LEU A 657 -2.43 18.82 -19.45
C LEU A 657 -1.64 20.13 -19.35
N ARG A 658 -0.36 20.08 -18.98
CA ARG A 658 0.54 21.24 -19.01
C ARG A 658 0.73 21.75 -20.44
N GLU A 659 1.03 20.86 -21.38
CA GLU A 659 1.17 21.20 -22.80
C GLU A 659 -0.12 21.83 -23.37
N LEU A 660 -1.29 21.31 -23.02
CA LEU A 660 -2.58 21.90 -23.39
C LEU A 660 -2.80 23.28 -22.76
N GLY A 661 -2.36 23.47 -21.51
CA GLY A 661 -2.37 24.77 -20.84
C GLY A 661 -1.47 25.79 -21.55
N ASP A 662 -0.25 25.39 -21.90
CA ASP A 662 0.70 26.22 -22.64
C ASP A 662 0.18 26.57 -24.04
N LEU A 663 -0.44 25.61 -24.74
CA LEU A 663 -1.14 25.86 -26.00
C LEU A 663 -2.31 26.82 -25.84
N GLY A 664 -3.06 26.72 -24.73
CA GLY A 664 -4.12 27.67 -24.37
C GLY A 664 -3.58 29.08 -24.14
N ALA A 665 -2.46 29.21 -23.44
CA ALA A 665 -1.80 30.50 -23.22
C ALA A 665 -1.27 31.11 -24.54
N ARG A 666 -0.63 30.30 -25.40
CA ARG A 666 -0.20 30.73 -26.74
C ARG A 666 -1.38 31.18 -27.59
N ARG A 667 -2.50 30.45 -27.53
CA ARG A 667 -3.73 30.84 -28.22
C ARG A 667 -4.27 32.17 -27.68
N GLY A 668 -4.33 32.35 -26.36
CA GLY A 668 -4.77 33.61 -25.75
C GLY A 668 -3.88 34.78 -26.13
N HIS A 669 -2.57 34.57 -26.21
CA HIS A 669 -1.63 35.58 -26.71
C HIS A 669 -1.90 35.94 -28.17
N ALA A 670 -2.06 34.93 -29.04
CA ALA A 670 -2.40 35.15 -30.45
C ALA A 670 -3.77 35.84 -30.62
N GLU A 671 -4.77 35.50 -29.82
CA GLU A 671 -6.09 36.16 -29.84
C GLU A 671 -5.98 37.63 -29.37
N ALA A 672 -5.14 37.93 -28.37
CA ALA A 672 -4.87 39.30 -27.93
C ALA A 672 -4.11 40.11 -28.98
N GLU A 673 -3.12 39.52 -29.65
CA GLU A 673 -2.42 40.14 -30.77
C GLU A 673 -3.40 40.42 -31.93
N LEU A 674 -4.26 39.46 -32.28
CA LEU A 674 -5.30 39.65 -33.29
C LEU A 674 -6.26 40.76 -32.91
N ALA A 675 -6.71 40.82 -31.65
CA ALA A 675 -7.55 41.92 -31.16
C ALA A 675 -6.82 43.27 -31.31
N SER A 676 -5.54 43.34 -30.94
CA SER A 676 -4.74 44.56 -31.11
C SER A 676 -4.57 44.95 -32.58
N LEU A 677 -4.45 43.98 -33.50
CA LEU A 677 -4.38 44.23 -34.94
C LEU A 677 -5.72 44.70 -35.49
N VAL A 678 -6.83 44.17 -34.98
CA VAL A 678 -8.18 44.65 -35.30
C VAL A 678 -8.35 46.10 -34.82
N ASP A 679 -7.95 46.41 -33.58
CA ASP A 679 -8.02 47.78 -33.05
C ASP A 679 -7.15 48.76 -33.86
N LYS A 680 -5.95 48.32 -34.27
CA LYS A 680 -5.10 49.09 -35.19
C LYS A 680 -5.76 49.27 -36.55
N ALA A 681 -6.41 48.23 -37.09
CA ALA A 681 -7.10 48.31 -38.36
C ALA A 681 -8.34 49.22 -38.29
N THR A 682 -9.07 49.23 -37.17
CA THR A 682 -10.19 50.17 -36.96
C THR A 682 -9.69 51.59 -36.78
N ALA A 683 -8.62 51.80 -36.01
CA ALA A 683 -8.02 53.13 -35.88
C ALA A 683 -7.48 53.65 -37.23
N LEU A 684 -6.89 52.78 -38.04
CA LEU A 684 -6.50 53.12 -39.41
C LEU A 684 -7.72 53.42 -40.29
N ALA A 685 -8.83 52.68 -40.14
CA ALA A 685 -10.06 52.97 -40.87
C ALA A 685 -10.67 54.32 -40.47
N GLU A 686 -10.71 54.64 -39.17
CA GLU A 686 -11.14 55.95 -38.66
C GLU A 686 -10.22 57.06 -39.16
N ALA A 687 -8.90 56.88 -39.08
CA ALA A 687 -7.94 57.83 -39.63
C ALA A 687 -8.07 57.99 -41.16
N HIS A 688 -8.44 56.92 -41.88
CA HIS A 688 -8.76 57.01 -43.30
C HIS A 688 -10.05 57.79 -43.56
N GLU A 689 -11.09 57.62 -42.75
CA GLU A 689 -12.32 58.42 -42.83
C GLU A 689 -12.06 59.90 -42.53
N GLU A 690 -11.27 60.20 -41.50
CA GLU A 690 -10.82 61.55 -41.17
C GLU A 690 -9.97 62.15 -42.30
N ALA A 691 -9.02 61.39 -42.85
CA ALA A 691 -8.21 61.82 -43.99
C ALA A 691 -9.08 62.08 -45.23
N LEU A 692 -10.13 61.27 -45.47
CA LEU A 692 -11.08 61.53 -46.55
C LEU A 692 -11.90 62.81 -46.30
N ALA A 693 -12.28 63.08 -45.05
CA ALA A 693 -12.94 64.34 -44.68
C ALA A 693 -11.99 65.54 -44.87
N ASP A 694 -10.74 65.42 -44.45
CA ASP A 694 -9.69 66.42 -44.65
C ASP A 694 -9.39 66.63 -46.14
N ILE A 695 -9.38 65.58 -46.96
CA ILE A 695 -9.24 65.69 -48.42
C ILE A 695 -10.43 66.45 -49.00
N GLN A 696 -11.67 66.19 -48.56
CA GLN A 696 -12.85 66.95 -49.01
C GLN A 696 -12.77 68.42 -48.56
N GLU A 697 -12.26 68.69 -47.35
CA GLU A 697 -12.01 70.06 -46.90
C GLU A 697 -10.87 70.74 -47.66
N ALA A 698 -9.81 70.01 -47.96
CA ALA A 698 -8.70 70.46 -48.80
C ALA A 698 -9.17 70.67 -50.25
N GLU A 699 -10.11 69.89 -50.77
CA GLU A 699 -10.75 70.13 -52.07
C GLU A 699 -11.62 71.39 -52.04
N ARG A 700 -12.35 71.64 -50.94
CA ARG A 700 -13.05 72.92 -50.74
C ARG A 700 -12.09 74.09 -50.61
N LEU A 701 -10.94 73.92 -49.95
CA LEU A 701 -9.89 74.92 -49.84
C LEU A 701 -9.14 75.09 -51.17
N ARG A 702 -8.89 74.03 -51.93
CA ARG A 702 -8.33 74.07 -53.29
C ARG A 702 -9.29 74.74 -54.26
N ALA A 703 -10.60 74.52 -54.14
CA ALA A 703 -11.60 75.26 -54.89
C ALA A 703 -11.57 76.76 -54.53
N ARG A 704 -11.39 77.09 -53.24
CA ARG A 704 -11.22 78.49 -52.78
C ARG A 704 -9.87 79.10 -53.19
N LEU A 705 -8.79 78.32 -53.20
CA LEU A 705 -7.44 78.74 -53.59
C LEU A 705 -7.30 78.82 -55.12
N ALA A 706 -8.02 78.00 -55.87
CA ALA A 706 -8.16 78.13 -57.32
C ALA A 706 -8.88 79.43 -57.73
N GLU A 707 -9.67 80.01 -56.82
CA GLU A 707 -10.24 81.35 -56.94
C GLU A 707 -9.29 82.46 -56.45
N GLU A 708 -8.16 82.12 -55.79
CA GLU A 708 -7.14 83.08 -55.37
C GLU A 708 -6.01 83.25 -56.42
N PRO A 709 -5.75 84.48 -56.92
CA PRO A 709 -4.81 84.74 -58.02
C PRO A 709 -3.32 84.57 -57.64
N LEU A 710 -3.01 84.04 -56.46
CA LEU A 710 -1.65 83.79 -55.98
C LEU A 710 -1.27 82.30 -56.05
N ALA A 711 -2.24 81.39 -55.96
CA ALA A 711 -2.03 79.96 -56.20
C ALA A 711 -1.97 79.63 -57.70
N GLN A 712 -2.71 80.39 -58.53
CA GLN A 712 -2.71 80.24 -59.99
C GLN A 712 -1.35 80.60 -60.64
N ALA A 713 -0.52 81.42 -59.97
CA ALA A 713 0.82 81.78 -60.44
C ALA A 713 1.92 80.77 -60.02
N LEU A 714 1.65 79.86 -59.08
CA LEU A 714 2.58 78.81 -58.64
C LEU A 714 2.28 77.44 -59.27
N LEU A 715 1.05 77.23 -59.77
CA LEU A 715 0.63 75.99 -60.43
C LEU A 715 0.88 75.95 -61.95
N ASP A 716 1.15 77.09 -62.60
CA ASP A 716 1.31 77.16 -64.06
C ASP A 716 2.73 76.80 -64.56
N ASP A 717 3.77 76.78 -63.71
CA ASP A 717 5.14 76.39 -64.09
C ASP A 717 5.50 74.96 -63.63
N ASN A 718 4.96 73.96 -64.36
CA ASN A 718 5.18 72.52 -64.15
C ASN A 718 6.64 72.01 -64.31
N ASN A 719 7.64 72.87 -64.50
CA ASN A 719 9.01 72.45 -64.83
C ASN A 719 9.90 72.11 -63.63
N THR A 720 9.59 72.59 -62.43
CA THR A 720 10.48 72.42 -61.25
C THR A 720 10.34 71.06 -60.56
N PHE A 721 9.18 70.40 -60.64
CA PHE A 721 8.91 69.13 -59.95
C PHE A 721 9.00 67.87 -60.85
N GLN A 722 9.21 68.00 -62.16
CA GLN A 722 9.35 66.85 -63.08
C GLN A 722 10.56 65.95 -62.77
N GLY A 723 11.62 66.49 -62.15
CA GLY A 723 12.83 65.73 -61.82
C GLY A 723 12.63 64.63 -60.77
N LEU A 724 11.59 64.71 -59.94
CA LEU A 724 11.31 63.70 -58.90
C LEU A 724 10.59 62.44 -59.45
N GLY A 725 9.94 62.53 -60.62
CA GLY A 725 9.21 61.42 -61.22
C GLY A 725 10.05 60.16 -61.41
N PRO A 726 11.21 60.23 -62.10
CA PRO A 726 12.10 59.08 -62.31
C PRO A 726 12.72 58.50 -61.02
N VAL A 727 12.81 59.28 -59.94
CA VAL A 727 13.29 58.84 -58.62
C VAL A 727 12.19 58.00 -57.95
N LEU A 728 10.95 58.47 -57.99
CA LEU A 728 9.79 57.78 -57.43
C LEU A 728 9.47 56.47 -58.17
N GLU A 729 9.57 56.44 -59.50
CA GLU A 729 9.38 55.20 -60.27
C GLU A 729 10.42 54.13 -59.92
N ARG A 730 11.69 54.53 -59.69
CA ARG A 730 12.75 53.61 -59.24
C ARG A 730 12.52 53.09 -57.82
N LEU A 731 12.02 53.93 -56.92
CA LEU A 731 11.62 53.53 -55.57
C LEU A 731 10.47 52.52 -55.57
N GLU A 732 9.45 52.75 -56.38
CA GLU A 732 8.33 51.83 -56.54
C GLU A 732 8.78 50.48 -57.12
N HIS A 733 9.73 50.49 -58.06
CA HIS A 733 10.32 49.26 -58.60
C HIS A 733 11.07 48.46 -57.52
N ALA A 734 11.90 49.11 -56.69
CA ALA A 734 12.60 48.47 -55.58
C ALA A 734 11.61 47.87 -54.54
N ARG A 735 10.52 48.60 -54.24
CA ARG A 735 9.43 48.12 -53.39
C ARG A 735 8.73 46.91 -53.99
N GLY A 736 8.50 46.90 -55.30
CA GLY A 736 7.91 45.78 -56.04
C GLY A 736 8.77 44.50 -56.04
N LEU A 737 10.09 44.65 -55.88
CA LEU A 737 11.03 43.52 -55.72
C LEU A 737 11.11 42.99 -54.28
N GLY A 738 10.43 43.63 -53.32
CA GLY A 738 10.36 43.20 -51.93
C GLY A 738 11.54 43.62 -51.05
N TYR A 739 12.33 44.61 -51.48
CA TYR A 739 13.38 45.21 -50.65
C TYR A 739 12.81 46.30 -49.73
N SER A 740 13.39 46.49 -48.53
CA SER A 740 12.99 47.59 -47.66
C SER A 740 13.42 48.94 -48.26
N VAL A 741 12.46 49.85 -48.41
CA VAL A 741 12.66 51.21 -48.95
C VAL A 741 12.60 52.27 -47.84
N ASN A 742 12.54 51.85 -46.57
CA ASN A 742 12.37 52.73 -45.40
C ASN A 742 13.41 53.86 -45.35
N MET A 743 14.69 53.55 -45.52
CA MET A 743 15.76 54.54 -45.64
C MET A 743 15.51 55.60 -46.73
N LEU A 744 15.03 55.17 -47.90
CA LEU A 744 14.79 56.07 -49.03
C LEU A 744 13.50 56.86 -48.87
N ASP A 745 12.45 56.27 -48.29
CA ASP A 745 11.21 56.98 -47.94
C ASP A 745 11.52 58.11 -46.94
N ARG A 746 12.39 57.86 -45.94
CA ARG A 746 12.88 58.91 -45.03
C ARG A 746 13.79 59.94 -45.71
N ALA A 747 14.59 59.55 -46.70
CA ALA A 747 15.36 60.49 -47.51
C ALA A 747 14.46 61.41 -48.34
N VAL A 748 13.38 60.88 -48.90
CA VAL A 748 12.37 61.66 -49.64
C VAL A 748 11.59 62.58 -48.69
N GLU A 749 11.22 62.11 -47.51
CA GLU A 749 10.61 62.97 -46.49
C GLU A 749 11.55 64.11 -46.08
N ARG A 750 12.84 63.82 -45.88
CA ARG A 750 13.83 64.84 -45.54
C ARG A 750 14.04 65.83 -46.69
N ALA A 751 14.08 65.35 -47.92
CA ALA A 751 14.13 66.16 -49.14
C ALA A 751 12.96 67.15 -49.19
N LEU A 752 11.73 66.70 -48.93
CA LEU A 752 10.55 67.55 -48.88
C LEU A 752 10.60 68.56 -47.73
N GLN A 753 11.11 68.18 -46.56
CA GLN A 753 11.33 69.10 -45.44
C GLN A 753 12.34 70.20 -45.79
N VAL A 754 13.45 69.86 -46.45
CA VAL A 754 14.46 70.83 -46.89
C VAL A 754 13.85 71.78 -47.93
N ILE A 755 13.08 71.27 -48.90
CA ILE A 755 12.35 72.10 -49.87
C ILE A 755 11.38 73.04 -49.16
N GLN A 756 10.57 72.53 -48.21
CA GLN A 756 9.64 73.35 -47.43
C GLN A 756 10.36 74.40 -46.59
N GLY A 757 11.49 74.05 -45.96
CA GLY A 757 12.32 74.99 -45.22
C GLY A 757 12.85 76.13 -46.10
N THR A 758 13.19 75.85 -47.36
CA THR A 758 13.60 76.87 -48.32
C THR A 758 12.43 77.79 -48.71
N VAL A 759 11.22 77.25 -48.88
CA VAL A 759 9.99 78.04 -49.08
C VAL A 759 9.74 78.95 -47.89
N ASP A 760 9.83 78.42 -46.67
CA ASP A 760 9.58 79.17 -45.44
C ASP A 760 10.64 80.26 -45.22
N HIS A 761 11.90 79.99 -45.55
CA HIS A 761 12.97 80.99 -45.49
C HIS A 761 12.76 82.13 -46.51
N VAL A 762 12.34 81.81 -47.74
CA VAL A 762 12.02 82.79 -48.78
C VAL A 762 10.74 83.58 -48.44
N ALA A 763 9.77 82.93 -47.80
CA ALA A 763 8.55 83.55 -47.31
C ALA A 763 8.79 84.41 -46.06
N ALA A 764 9.82 84.14 -45.26
CA ALA A 764 10.22 84.93 -44.10
C ALA A 764 11.02 86.18 -44.48
N THR A 765 11.82 86.14 -45.55
CA THR A 765 12.64 87.28 -46.02
C THR A 765 11.87 88.59 -46.28
N PRO A 766 10.60 88.65 -46.73
CA PRO A 766 9.87 89.92 -46.83
C PRO A 766 9.60 90.62 -45.50
N ARG A 767 9.64 89.92 -44.35
CA ARG A 767 9.50 90.56 -43.02
C ARG A 767 10.69 91.46 -42.66
N HIS A 768 11.83 91.29 -43.32
CA HIS A 768 13.07 91.97 -42.98
C HIS A 768 13.47 93.10 -43.95
N LEU A 769 12.76 93.29 -45.08
CA LEU A 769 13.09 94.33 -46.05
C LEU A 769 12.54 95.72 -45.70
N LEU A 770 11.42 95.79 -44.96
CA LEU A 770 10.88 97.01 -44.34
C LEU A 770 10.19 96.59 -43.04
N SER A 771 10.42 97.32 -41.93
CA SER A 771 9.72 97.00 -40.67
C SER A 771 8.20 97.14 -40.85
N SER A 772 7.43 96.34 -40.12
CA SER A 772 5.96 96.40 -40.12
C SER A 772 5.45 97.82 -39.85
N GLU A 773 6.18 98.59 -39.05
CA GLU A 773 5.93 100.00 -38.76
C GLU A 773 6.10 100.90 -40.00
N VAL A 774 7.15 100.68 -40.81
CA VAL A 774 7.38 101.44 -42.04
C VAL A 774 6.33 101.11 -43.10
N MET A 775 5.92 99.84 -43.19
CA MET A 775 4.85 99.43 -44.10
C MET A 775 3.48 100.01 -43.70
N THR A 776 3.13 99.99 -42.42
CA THR A 776 1.88 100.58 -41.92
C THR A 776 1.86 102.11 -42.06
N LEU A 777 3.01 102.77 -41.93
CA LEU A 777 3.18 104.19 -42.25
C LEU A 777 2.99 104.49 -43.75
N LEU A 778 3.59 103.68 -44.62
CA LEU A 778 3.44 103.82 -46.08
C LEU A 778 1.99 103.62 -46.53
N GLU A 779 1.27 102.66 -45.94
CA GLU A 779 -0.16 102.45 -46.21
C GLU A 779 -1.03 103.64 -45.79
N ARG A 780 -0.69 104.28 -44.67
CA ARG A 780 -1.43 105.45 -44.17
C ARG A 780 -1.16 106.71 -44.98
N GLN A 781 0.07 106.91 -45.45
CA GLN A 781 0.48 108.15 -46.10
C GLN A 781 0.32 108.11 -47.62
N VAL A 782 0.71 107.02 -48.28
CA VAL A 782 0.70 106.90 -49.74
C VAL A 782 0.34 105.45 -50.14
N PRO A 783 -0.96 105.11 -50.23
CA PRO A 783 -1.41 103.74 -50.47
C PRO A 783 -0.98 103.20 -51.86
N GLN A 784 -0.79 104.08 -52.83
CA GLN A 784 -0.33 103.70 -54.19
C GLN A 784 1.12 103.22 -54.19
N THR A 785 2.02 103.87 -53.43
CA THR A 785 3.41 103.42 -53.30
C THR A 785 3.52 102.21 -52.36
N ALA A 786 2.67 102.09 -51.35
CA ALA A 786 2.58 100.87 -50.54
C ALA A 786 2.16 99.66 -51.40
N GLY A 787 1.23 99.84 -52.34
CA GLY A 787 0.83 98.83 -53.32
C GLY A 787 1.97 98.44 -54.27
N ALA A 788 2.74 99.41 -54.79
CA ALA A 788 3.90 99.15 -55.65
C ALA A 788 5.06 98.46 -54.89
N VAL A 789 5.33 98.89 -53.65
CA VAL A 789 6.35 98.26 -52.77
C VAL A 789 5.94 96.84 -52.38
N ARG A 790 4.65 96.57 -52.14
CA ARG A 790 4.13 95.19 -52.00
C ARG A 790 4.26 94.39 -53.29
N GLY A 791 3.97 95.00 -54.43
CA GLY A 791 4.15 94.37 -55.74
C GLY A 791 5.61 93.98 -56.00
N LEU A 792 6.55 94.88 -55.69
CA LEU A 792 8.00 94.61 -55.81
C LEU A 792 8.50 93.63 -54.75
N ALA A 793 8.01 93.70 -53.51
CA ALA A 793 8.34 92.71 -52.48
C ALA A 793 7.84 91.32 -52.89
N ARG A 794 6.58 91.23 -53.34
CA ARG A 794 5.98 90.00 -53.88
C ARG A 794 6.74 89.48 -55.10
N TRP A 795 7.10 90.35 -56.05
CA TRP A 795 7.89 89.96 -57.21
C TRP A 795 9.30 89.51 -56.83
N SER A 796 9.95 90.19 -55.87
CA SER A 796 11.28 89.78 -55.39
C SER A 796 11.25 88.47 -54.60
N VAL A 797 10.17 88.20 -53.87
CA VAL A 797 9.93 86.92 -53.18
C VAL A 797 9.65 85.84 -54.21
N GLN A 798 8.80 86.11 -55.19
CA GLN A 798 8.51 85.19 -56.29
C GLN A 798 9.78 84.82 -57.06
N GLN A 799 10.60 85.81 -57.47
CA GLN A 799 11.82 85.55 -58.22
C GLN A 799 12.91 84.86 -57.38
N ARG A 800 13.03 85.19 -56.08
CA ARG A 800 13.91 84.45 -55.17
C ARG A 800 13.42 83.04 -54.93
N LEU A 801 12.10 82.84 -54.84
CA LEU A 801 11.50 81.52 -54.68
C LEU A 801 11.75 80.70 -55.94
N GLU A 802 11.44 81.21 -57.13
CA GLU A 802 11.73 80.52 -58.40
C GLU A 802 13.21 80.13 -58.54
N HIS A 803 14.15 81.01 -58.16
CA HIS A 803 15.58 80.73 -58.27
C HIS A 803 16.11 79.80 -57.17
N GLN A 804 15.85 80.11 -55.90
CA GLN A 804 16.36 79.35 -54.75
C GLN A 804 15.65 78.00 -54.60
N LEU A 805 14.33 77.94 -54.80
CA LEU A 805 13.59 76.67 -54.82
C LEU A 805 13.99 75.82 -56.02
N GLY A 806 14.19 76.44 -57.18
CA GLY A 806 14.68 75.71 -58.36
C GLY A 806 16.06 75.09 -58.13
N GLU A 807 16.98 75.83 -57.48
CA GLU A 807 18.32 75.33 -57.15
C GLU A 807 18.28 74.22 -56.10
N THR A 808 17.53 74.42 -55.01
CA THR A 808 17.43 73.45 -53.91
C THR A 808 16.75 72.17 -54.34
N VAL A 809 15.66 72.25 -55.12
CA VAL A 809 14.99 71.07 -55.68
C VAL A 809 15.92 70.29 -56.61
N ASN A 810 16.69 70.96 -57.47
CA ASN A 810 17.64 70.27 -58.35
C ASN A 810 18.75 69.55 -57.58
N GLN A 811 19.32 70.19 -56.55
CA GLN A 811 20.37 69.58 -55.72
C GLN A 811 19.84 68.42 -54.88
N VAL A 812 18.62 68.55 -54.34
CA VAL A 812 17.95 67.49 -53.59
C VAL A 812 17.58 66.30 -54.49
N VAL A 813 17.16 66.55 -55.74
CA VAL A 813 16.93 65.47 -56.72
C VAL A 813 18.23 64.73 -57.00
N LEU A 814 19.34 65.45 -57.20
CA LEU A 814 20.66 64.82 -57.40
C LEU A 814 21.07 63.98 -56.19
N ASP A 815 20.86 64.48 -54.97
CA ASP A 815 21.16 63.71 -53.75
C ASP A 815 20.36 62.40 -53.69
N LEU A 816 19.07 62.45 -53.99
CA LEU A 816 18.20 61.27 -54.02
C LEU A 816 18.62 60.29 -55.13
N GLU A 817 19.08 60.77 -56.27
CA GLU A 817 19.62 59.92 -57.34
C GLU A 817 20.91 59.20 -56.90
N HIS A 818 21.84 59.89 -56.25
CA HIS A 818 23.07 59.26 -55.74
C HIS A 818 22.77 58.25 -54.63
N LEU A 819 21.81 58.55 -53.75
CA LEU A 819 21.33 57.61 -52.73
C LEU A 819 20.70 56.37 -53.35
N LEU A 820 19.90 56.53 -54.41
CA LEU A 820 19.34 55.42 -55.17
C LEU A 820 20.41 54.58 -55.87
N GLU A 821 21.46 55.18 -56.42
CA GLU A 821 22.56 54.43 -57.02
C GLU A 821 23.32 53.58 -56.00
N ASP A 822 23.60 54.13 -54.81
CA ASP A 822 24.22 53.39 -53.71
C ASP A 822 23.30 52.27 -53.20
N PHE A 823 21.99 52.52 -53.18
CA PHE A 823 20.98 51.54 -52.83
C PHE A 823 20.88 50.39 -53.86
N ASP A 824 20.90 50.68 -55.16
CA ASP A 824 20.93 49.65 -56.20
C ASP A 824 22.21 48.81 -56.13
N ARG A 825 23.36 49.45 -55.86
CA ARG A 825 24.62 48.74 -55.59
C ARG A 825 24.49 47.83 -54.37
N SER A 826 23.84 48.29 -53.29
CA SER A 826 23.60 47.48 -52.10
C SER A 826 22.74 46.25 -52.39
N ILE A 827 21.70 46.36 -53.24
CA ILE A 827 20.87 45.23 -53.68
C ILE A 827 21.71 44.18 -54.40
N THR A 828 22.58 44.60 -55.32
CA THR A 828 23.46 43.66 -56.04
C THR A 828 24.40 42.91 -55.10
N MET A 829 24.92 43.59 -54.08
CA MET A 829 25.80 43.01 -53.07
C MET A 829 25.06 42.08 -52.10
N LEU A 830 23.84 42.43 -51.68
CA LEU A 830 22.98 41.54 -50.89
C LEU A 830 22.69 40.23 -51.60
N ARG A 831 22.43 40.28 -52.91
CA ARG A 831 22.21 39.06 -53.70
C ARG A 831 23.45 38.17 -53.73
N ARG A 832 24.64 38.76 -53.73
CA ARG A 832 25.91 38.03 -53.63
C ARG A 832 26.08 37.42 -52.24
N ILE A 833 25.85 38.18 -51.18
CA ILE A 833 25.93 37.71 -49.78
C ILE A 833 24.94 36.57 -49.53
N ARG A 834 23.71 36.67 -50.04
CA ARG A 834 22.72 35.60 -49.96
C ARG A 834 23.22 34.30 -50.59
N ASN A 835 23.81 34.37 -51.78
CA ASN A 835 24.39 33.19 -52.42
C ASN A 835 25.53 32.58 -51.59
N VAL A 836 26.33 33.41 -50.90
CA VAL A 836 27.40 32.95 -50.01
C VAL A 836 26.84 32.27 -48.76
N LEU A 837 25.81 32.84 -48.13
CA LEU A 837 25.14 32.22 -46.98
C LEU A 837 24.52 30.87 -47.32
N GLU A 838 23.86 30.76 -48.48
CA GLU A 838 23.31 29.48 -48.97
C GLU A 838 24.41 28.45 -49.27
N GLN A 839 25.63 28.88 -49.63
CA GLN A 839 26.79 28.00 -49.78
C GLN A 839 27.37 27.57 -48.43
N VAL A 840 27.47 28.49 -47.46
CA VAL A 840 27.97 28.22 -46.11
C VAL A 840 27.02 27.30 -45.32
N GLU A 841 25.70 27.40 -45.52
CA GLU A 841 24.72 26.45 -44.95
C GLU A 841 24.99 25.00 -45.42
N ARG A 842 25.33 24.82 -46.71
CA ARG A 842 25.64 23.50 -47.27
C ARG A 842 26.93 22.91 -46.71
N LEU A 843 27.82 23.75 -46.16
CA LEU A 843 29.08 23.35 -45.57
C LEU A 843 28.96 23.04 -44.07
N GLY A 844 27.76 23.10 -43.49
CA GLY A 844 27.49 22.66 -42.11
C GLY A 844 27.49 23.76 -41.06
N ALA A 845 27.51 25.05 -41.47
CA ALA A 845 27.38 26.17 -40.54
C ALA A 845 26.02 26.14 -39.79
N PRO A 846 25.94 26.70 -38.56
CA PRO A 846 24.74 26.67 -37.74
C PRO A 846 23.52 27.25 -38.49
N ALA A 847 22.58 26.36 -38.84
CA ALA A 847 21.43 26.69 -39.68
C ALA A 847 20.56 27.82 -39.09
N HIS A 848 20.50 27.96 -37.77
CA HIS A 848 19.75 29.01 -37.11
C HIS A 848 20.37 30.41 -37.32
N GLU A 849 21.71 30.53 -37.27
CA GLU A 849 22.40 31.79 -37.54
C GLU A 849 22.33 32.15 -39.03
N VAL A 850 22.49 31.16 -39.91
CA VAL A 850 22.39 31.36 -41.36
C VAL A 850 20.98 31.78 -41.76
N GLN A 851 19.94 31.12 -41.25
CA GLN A 851 18.54 31.48 -41.51
C GLN A 851 18.19 32.86 -40.96
N ALA A 852 18.75 33.25 -39.81
CA ALA A 852 18.59 34.60 -39.26
C ALA A 852 19.21 35.68 -40.17
N LEU A 853 20.38 35.42 -40.76
CA LEU A 853 21.00 36.36 -41.72
C LEU A 853 20.28 36.36 -43.07
N LEU A 854 19.82 35.21 -43.56
CA LEU A 854 19.03 35.10 -44.80
C LEU A 854 17.69 35.85 -44.72
N ALA A 855 17.02 35.79 -43.57
CA ALA A 855 15.77 36.54 -43.34
C ALA A 855 15.97 38.06 -43.44
N ASN A 856 17.19 38.55 -43.13
CA ASN A 856 17.53 39.96 -43.17
C ASN A 856 18.07 40.43 -44.55
N CYS A 857 18.31 39.53 -45.51
CA CYS A 857 18.82 39.85 -46.86
C CYS A 857 17.83 40.62 -47.77
N GLN A 858 16.63 40.94 -47.28
CA GLN A 858 15.67 41.83 -47.93
C GLN A 858 15.84 43.30 -47.51
N ARG A 859 16.74 43.58 -46.56
CA ARG A 859 16.99 44.92 -46.03
C ARG A 859 18.34 45.47 -46.50
N PRO A 860 18.39 46.27 -47.58
CA PRO A 860 19.63 46.89 -48.06
C PRO A 860 20.32 47.73 -46.98
N GLU A 861 19.56 48.40 -46.11
CA GLU A 861 20.08 49.19 -44.98
C GLU A 861 20.84 48.38 -43.90
N ALA A 862 20.69 47.06 -43.88
CA ALA A 862 21.41 46.15 -42.97
C ALA A 862 22.63 45.49 -43.63
N LEU A 863 22.98 45.85 -44.87
CA LEU A 863 24.07 45.22 -45.60
C LEU A 863 25.44 45.23 -44.87
N PRO A 864 25.87 46.29 -44.15
CA PRO A 864 27.13 46.27 -43.41
C PRO A 864 27.12 45.25 -42.25
N SER A 865 26.02 45.14 -41.51
CA SER A 865 25.90 44.16 -40.42
C SER A 865 25.78 42.73 -40.95
N LEU A 866 25.09 42.54 -42.08
CA LEU A 866 25.03 41.28 -42.80
C LEU A 866 26.43 40.85 -43.29
N ALA A 867 27.19 41.77 -43.90
CA ALA A 867 28.56 41.48 -44.35
C ALA A 867 29.44 41.03 -43.16
N GLN A 868 29.41 41.73 -42.03
CA GLN A 868 30.15 41.34 -40.83
C GLN A 868 29.73 39.97 -40.27
N GLY A 869 28.42 39.71 -40.20
CA GLY A 869 27.89 38.41 -39.77
C GLY A 869 28.32 37.28 -40.71
N THR A 870 28.28 37.51 -42.03
CA THR A 870 28.71 36.52 -43.02
C THR A 870 30.21 36.24 -42.96
N ARG A 871 31.04 37.28 -42.77
CA ARG A 871 32.49 37.11 -42.56
C ARG A 871 32.78 36.23 -41.36
N ARG A 872 32.10 36.49 -40.23
CA ARG A 872 32.25 35.72 -38.99
C ARG A 872 31.88 34.26 -39.19
N LEU A 873 30.76 33.97 -39.86
CA LEU A 873 30.35 32.60 -40.17
C LEU A 873 31.34 31.87 -41.08
N ILE A 874 31.87 32.56 -42.11
CA ILE A 874 32.89 31.97 -42.98
C ILE A 874 34.17 31.68 -42.18
N GLN A 875 34.55 32.56 -41.26
CA GLN A 875 35.72 32.36 -40.40
C GLN A 875 35.55 31.17 -39.44
N VAL A 876 34.39 31.02 -38.79
CA VAL A 876 34.10 29.85 -37.95
C VAL A 876 34.14 28.56 -38.77
N ALA A 877 33.53 28.55 -39.96
CA ALA A 877 33.57 27.39 -40.84
C ALA A 877 35.00 27.07 -41.31
N LEU A 878 35.83 28.08 -41.55
CA LEU A 878 37.24 27.89 -41.90
C LEU A 878 38.05 27.29 -40.74
N ASP A 879 37.84 27.78 -39.51
CA ASP A 879 38.49 27.27 -38.30
C ASP A 879 38.10 25.80 -38.04
N ASP A 880 36.82 25.46 -38.22
CA ASP A 880 36.33 24.07 -38.10
C ASP A 880 36.92 23.17 -39.18
N ILE A 881 36.99 23.64 -40.44
CA ILE A 881 37.59 22.89 -41.54
C ILE A 881 39.09 22.67 -41.29
N TYR A 882 39.80 23.66 -40.76
CA TYR A 882 41.22 23.50 -40.41
C TYR A 882 41.42 22.51 -39.25
N LEU A 883 40.55 22.55 -38.24
CA LEU A 883 40.56 21.58 -37.14
C LEU A 883 40.26 20.15 -37.63
N GLU A 884 39.31 19.98 -38.54
CA GLU A 884 38.97 18.68 -39.13
C GLU A 884 40.05 18.16 -40.08
N ALA A 885 40.69 19.04 -40.86
CA ALA A 885 41.77 18.68 -41.77
C ALA A 885 43.00 18.16 -41.02
N ASP A 886 43.31 18.73 -39.84
CA ASP A 886 44.41 18.26 -38.98
C ASP A 886 44.17 16.87 -38.37
N GLN A 887 42.90 16.43 -38.30
CA GLN A 887 42.52 15.13 -37.71
C GLN A 887 42.38 13.99 -38.74
N ARG A 888 42.34 14.28 -40.05
CA ARG A 888 42.08 13.29 -41.11
C ARG A 888 43.33 12.88 -41.90
N ASP A 889 43.23 11.71 -42.56
CA ASP A 889 44.27 11.18 -43.44
C ASP A 889 44.44 12.06 -44.70
N ALA A 890 45.68 12.16 -45.19
CA ALA A 890 46.11 13.12 -46.23
C ALA A 890 45.29 13.14 -47.54
N GLY A 891 44.50 12.10 -47.85
CA GLY A 891 43.63 12.06 -49.03
C GLY A 891 42.29 12.79 -48.84
N GLU A 892 41.72 12.75 -47.65
CA GLU A 892 40.45 13.43 -47.33
C GLU A 892 40.69 14.90 -46.96
N ALA A 893 41.85 15.22 -46.40
CA ALA A 893 42.29 16.59 -46.13
C ALA A 893 42.39 17.44 -47.42
N ILE A 894 42.72 16.84 -48.57
CA ILE A 894 42.81 17.57 -49.87
C ILE A 894 41.44 18.10 -50.31
N GLY A 895 40.36 17.35 -50.08
CA GLY A 895 39.00 17.81 -50.40
C GLY A 895 38.55 18.96 -49.52
N LEU A 896 38.99 18.97 -48.25
CA LEU A 896 38.76 20.05 -47.30
C LEU A 896 39.60 21.29 -47.63
N GLU A 897 40.83 21.12 -48.10
CA GLU A 897 41.71 22.21 -48.54
C GLU A 897 41.12 22.99 -49.74
N GLU A 898 40.52 22.30 -50.71
CA GLU A 898 39.82 22.95 -51.83
C GLU A 898 38.63 23.79 -51.34
N THR A 899 37.87 23.30 -50.36
CA THR A 899 36.75 24.07 -49.76
C THR A 899 37.23 25.25 -48.93
N ALA A 900 38.31 25.09 -48.16
CA ALA A 900 38.93 26.17 -47.38
C ALA A 900 39.41 27.30 -48.32
N ARG A 901 40.03 26.96 -49.45
CA ARG A 901 40.48 27.95 -50.44
C ARG A 901 39.34 28.76 -51.05
N VAL A 902 38.19 28.14 -51.29
CA VAL A 902 36.99 28.84 -51.79
C VAL A 902 36.45 29.80 -50.73
N LEU A 903 36.42 29.39 -49.46
CA LEU A 903 35.98 30.24 -48.35
C LEU A 903 36.94 31.42 -48.10
N GLU A 904 38.25 31.21 -48.23
CA GLU A 904 39.24 32.29 -48.18
C GLU A 904 39.07 33.27 -49.33
N GLU A 905 38.82 32.78 -50.56
CA GLU A 905 38.54 33.66 -51.70
C GLU A 905 37.27 34.49 -51.44
N LEU A 906 36.24 33.89 -50.85
CA LEU A 906 35.01 34.61 -50.47
C LEU A 906 35.25 35.67 -49.39
N ILE A 907 36.08 35.40 -48.37
CA ILE A 907 36.49 36.42 -47.39
C ILE A 907 37.22 37.56 -48.10
N THR A 908 38.20 37.28 -48.97
CA THR A 908 38.93 38.35 -49.67
C THR A 908 38.03 39.18 -50.57
N GLN A 909 37.02 38.57 -51.20
CA GLN A 909 36.03 39.28 -52.01
C GLN A 909 35.09 40.14 -51.16
N LEU A 910 34.74 39.67 -49.96
CA LEU A 910 33.93 40.42 -49.00
C LEU A 910 34.74 41.57 -48.39
N ASP A 911 36.00 41.37 -48.06
CA ASP A 911 36.88 42.41 -47.51
C ASP A 911 37.23 43.48 -48.56
N ALA A 912 37.42 43.09 -49.83
CA ALA A 912 37.60 44.03 -50.94
C ALA A 912 36.39 44.96 -51.16
N SER A 913 35.22 44.62 -50.62
CA SER A 913 34.03 45.47 -50.69
C SER A 913 34.05 46.66 -49.71
N GLY A 914 34.96 46.66 -48.73
CA GLY A 914 35.10 47.74 -47.74
C GLY A 914 33.96 47.81 -46.71
N LEU A 915 33.11 46.78 -46.64
CA LEU A 915 31.94 46.71 -45.74
C LEU A 915 32.22 46.01 -44.40
N THR A 916 33.32 45.24 -44.34
CA THR A 916 33.68 44.40 -43.20
C THR A 916 34.67 45.06 -42.23
N ASP A 917 35.50 45.98 -42.73
CA ASP A 917 36.54 46.66 -41.95
C ASP A 917 36.15 48.13 -41.68
N GLY A 918 35.57 48.38 -40.51
CA GLY A 918 35.32 49.73 -40.00
C GLY A 918 33.98 50.34 -40.39
N ARG A 919 33.92 51.68 -40.43
CA ARG A 919 32.68 52.44 -40.72
C ARG A 919 32.43 52.44 -42.24
N PRO A 920 31.28 51.97 -42.72
CA PRO A 920 30.98 51.95 -44.15
C PRO A 920 30.95 53.37 -44.72
N HIS A 921 31.50 53.54 -45.92
CA HIS A 921 31.59 54.82 -46.63
C HIS A 921 30.63 54.85 -47.82
N GLY A 922 29.93 55.96 -48.03
CA GLY A 922 28.92 56.13 -49.10
C GLY A 922 27.79 57.06 -48.66
N MET A 923 27.11 57.69 -49.62
CA MET A 923 26.10 58.72 -49.31
C MET A 923 24.92 58.11 -48.54
N MET A 924 24.58 56.85 -48.84
CA MET A 924 23.56 56.09 -48.13
C MET A 924 23.92 55.85 -46.66
N TRP A 925 25.16 55.48 -46.37
CA TRP A 925 25.63 55.17 -45.01
C TRP A 925 25.86 56.42 -44.17
N GLU A 926 26.25 57.52 -44.82
CA GLU A 926 26.35 58.80 -44.14
C GLU A 926 24.96 59.34 -43.79
N PHE A 927 23.98 59.25 -44.70
CA PHE A 927 22.59 59.60 -44.43
C PHE A 927 21.97 58.73 -43.33
N GLN A 928 22.27 57.42 -43.29
CA GLN A 928 21.79 56.53 -42.21
C GLN A 928 22.26 56.98 -40.82
N ARG A 929 23.45 57.59 -40.75
CA ARG A 929 24.09 57.96 -39.48
C ARG A 929 23.60 59.29 -38.93
N ASP A 930 23.42 60.29 -39.78
CA ASP A 930 23.10 61.66 -39.33
C ASP A 930 21.73 62.16 -39.80
N GLY A 931 21.04 61.42 -40.69
CA GLY A 931 19.74 61.79 -41.23
C GLY A 931 19.77 63.04 -42.14
N LEU A 932 20.96 63.51 -42.53
CA LEU A 932 21.15 64.72 -43.32
C LEU A 932 21.50 64.36 -44.78
N LEU A 933 20.81 65.01 -45.72
CA LEU A 933 21.14 64.90 -47.14
C LEU A 933 22.51 65.56 -47.43
N PRO A 934 23.27 65.08 -48.44
CA PRO A 934 24.56 65.66 -48.80
C PRO A 934 24.52 67.18 -49.03
N PHE A 935 23.53 67.67 -49.78
CA PHE A 935 23.28 69.09 -49.97
C PHE A 935 23.10 69.82 -48.65
N GLU A 936 22.25 69.32 -47.75
CA GLU A 936 22.02 69.92 -46.44
C GLU A 936 23.29 69.95 -45.58
N ARG A 937 24.14 68.93 -45.70
CA ARG A 937 25.40 68.83 -44.95
C ARG A 937 26.45 69.83 -45.43
N GLU A 938 26.51 70.09 -46.73
CA GLU A 938 27.59 70.88 -47.36
C GLU A 938 27.20 72.34 -47.64
N SER A 939 25.96 72.60 -48.05
CA SER A 939 25.54 73.92 -48.55
C SER A 939 24.79 74.76 -47.52
N ILE A 940 24.07 74.13 -46.58
CA ILE A 940 23.24 74.84 -45.59
C ILE A 940 24.06 75.00 -44.30
N PRO A 941 24.28 76.24 -43.78
CA PRO A 941 24.95 76.46 -42.50
C PRO A 941 24.20 75.80 -41.34
N ALA A 942 24.92 75.26 -40.36
CA ALA A 942 24.34 74.48 -39.25
C ALA A 942 23.23 75.20 -38.47
N GLU A 943 23.28 76.53 -38.39
CA GLU A 943 22.26 77.36 -37.70
C GLU A 943 20.92 77.44 -38.46
N GLN A 944 20.91 77.14 -39.76
CA GLN A 944 19.72 77.21 -40.64
C GLN A 944 19.14 75.83 -40.98
N ARG A 945 19.76 74.75 -40.49
CA ARG A 945 19.29 73.38 -40.72
C ARG A 945 18.07 73.07 -39.87
N LEU A 946 17.14 72.31 -40.44
CA LEU A 946 16.04 71.76 -39.66
C LEU A 946 16.60 70.70 -38.69
N PRO A 947 16.17 70.64 -37.43
CA PRO A 947 16.60 69.57 -36.55
C PRO A 947 16.15 68.21 -37.11
N VAL A 948 17.03 67.21 -37.05
CA VAL A 948 16.69 65.82 -37.38
C VAL A 948 15.99 65.22 -36.16
N SER A 949 14.81 64.62 -36.34
CA SER A 949 14.08 64.02 -35.22
C SER A 949 14.77 62.73 -34.77
N ASN A 950 14.79 62.48 -33.45
CA ASN A 950 15.32 61.23 -32.89
C ASN A 950 14.57 60.01 -33.42
N GLU A 951 13.25 60.14 -33.63
CA GLU A 951 12.41 59.10 -34.25
C GLU A 951 12.89 58.74 -35.66
N MET A 952 13.33 59.72 -36.46
CA MET A 952 13.90 59.46 -37.79
C MET A 952 15.19 58.64 -37.65
N LEU A 953 16.08 58.99 -36.73
CA LEU A 953 17.32 58.24 -36.51
C LEU A 953 17.05 56.79 -36.04
N GLU A 954 16.10 56.58 -35.13
CA GLU A 954 15.69 55.25 -34.67
C GLU A 954 15.15 54.38 -35.81
N HIS A 955 14.41 54.98 -36.76
CA HIS A 955 13.92 54.27 -37.94
C HIS A 955 14.99 53.96 -38.99
N LEU A 956 16.13 54.68 -38.97
CA LEU A 956 17.27 54.46 -39.87
C LEU A 956 18.25 53.42 -39.28
N GLU A 957 18.17 53.11 -37.98
CA GLU A 957 19.07 52.15 -37.33
C GLU A 957 18.88 50.71 -37.86
N PRO A 958 19.97 50.00 -38.20
CA PRO A 958 19.91 48.66 -38.78
C PRO A 958 19.56 47.61 -37.72
N HIS A 959 18.28 47.50 -37.36
CA HIS A 959 17.80 46.44 -36.50
C HIS A 959 17.65 45.14 -37.28
N LEU A 960 18.52 44.15 -37.00
CA LEU A 960 18.33 42.79 -37.48
C LEU A 960 17.10 42.19 -36.78
N ILE A 961 16.22 41.53 -37.54
CA ILE A 961 14.93 41.00 -37.04
C ILE A 961 15.12 39.98 -35.89
N ASN A 962 16.33 39.45 -35.71
CA ASN A 962 16.72 38.51 -34.65
C ASN A 962 18.04 38.89 -33.96
N ALA A 963 18.20 40.14 -33.52
CA ALA A 963 19.42 40.58 -32.83
C ALA A 963 19.70 39.83 -31.50
N GLU A 964 18.68 39.25 -30.87
CA GLU A 964 18.81 38.52 -29.60
C GLU A 964 19.46 37.14 -29.73
N LEU A 965 19.46 36.54 -30.93
CA LEU A 965 20.09 35.25 -31.21
C LEU A 965 21.51 35.37 -31.77
N ALA A 966 21.84 36.51 -32.38
CA ALA A 966 23.20 36.84 -32.80
C ALA A 966 23.76 37.87 -31.82
N ALA A 967 24.19 37.42 -30.64
CA ALA A 967 24.75 38.30 -29.62
C ALA A 967 25.86 39.19 -30.22
N PRO A 968 25.70 40.52 -30.24
CA PRO A 968 26.84 41.39 -30.43
C PRO A 968 27.64 41.30 -29.13
N VAL A 969 28.73 40.53 -29.15
CA VAL A 969 29.80 40.75 -28.18
C VAL A 969 30.22 42.19 -28.40
N GLN A 970 29.91 43.06 -27.44
CA GLN A 970 30.52 44.38 -27.38
C GLN A 970 32.02 44.12 -27.42
N THR A 971 32.67 44.44 -28.53
CA THR A 971 34.13 44.52 -28.58
C THR A 971 34.51 45.70 -27.71
N GLU A 972 34.64 45.48 -26.41
CA GLU A 972 35.58 46.26 -25.62
C GLU A 972 36.92 46.12 -26.35
N LYS A 973 37.45 47.23 -26.85
CA LYS A 973 38.80 47.26 -27.41
C LYS A 973 39.75 46.89 -26.28
N ALA A 974 40.13 45.62 -26.20
CA ALA A 974 41.28 45.20 -25.43
C ALA A 974 42.51 45.94 -25.99
N THR A 975 43.20 46.68 -25.14
CA THR A 975 44.53 47.21 -25.48
C THR A 975 45.47 46.00 -25.58
N VAL A 976 45.86 45.68 -26.81
CA VAL A 976 46.83 44.64 -27.13
C VAL A 976 48.22 45.29 -27.10
N ASP A 977 49.16 44.71 -26.36
CA ASP A 977 50.58 45.14 -26.43
C ASP A 977 51.21 44.68 -27.77
N GLU A 978 52.36 45.25 -28.16
CA GLU A 978 53.00 45.07 -29.50
C GLU A 978 53.31 43.60 -29.91
N GLU A 979 53.09 42.64 -29.02
CA GLU A 979 53.29 41.20 -29.25
C GLU A 979 52.00 40.35 -29.23
N GLY A 980 50.80 40.96 -29.13
CA GLY A 980 49.55 40.27 -29.47
C GLY A 980 48.80 39.52 -28.36
N TRP A 981 49.16 39.66 -27.08
CA TRP A 981 48.50 38.95 -25.97
C TRP A 981 47.57 39.85 -25.13
N SER A 982 46.44 39.32 -24.66
CA SER A 982 45.51 39.99 -23.72
C SER A 982 45.42 39.25 -22.37
N PRO A 983 45.47 39.94 -21.21
CA PRO A 983 45.36 39.27 -19.91
C PRO A 983 43.92 38.92 -19.52
N LEU A 984 43.71 37.71 -18.97
CA LEU A 984 42.41 37.22 -18.46
C LEU A 984 42.01 37.92 -17.15
N SER A 985 40.71 38.21 -16.99
CA SER A 985 40.16 38.79 -15.75
C SER A 985 39.97 37.76 -14.64
N ALA A 986 40.18 38.17 -13.39
CA ALA A 986 40.09 37.31 -12.22
C ALA A 986 38.62 37.08 -11.76
N PRO A 987 38.28 35.92 -11.18
CA PRO A 987 36.93 35.62 -10.71
C PRO A 987 36.57 36.44 -9.46
N GLN A 988 35.32 36.91 -9.36
CA GLN A 988 34.81 37.60 -8.17
C GLN A 988 33.94 36.68 -7.30
N ASP A 989 34.26 36.63 -6.00
CA ASP A 989 33.55 35.85 -4.97
C ASP A 989 32.24 36.52 -4.52
N VAL A 990 31.13 35.77 -4.52
CA VAL A 990 29.84 36.17 -3.95
C VAL A 990 29.75 35.70 -2.48
N LYS A 991 29.31 36.60 -1.60
CA LYS A 991 29.13 36.34 -0.16
C LYS A 991 27.94 35.41 0.12
N GLN A 992 28.17 34.55 1.12
CA GLN A 992 27.44 33.34 1.51
C GLN A 992 26.10 33.59 2.22
N ALA A 993 25.13 32.70 1.98
CA ALA A 993 24.12 32.28 2.95
C ALA A 993 24.33 30.79 3.27
N GLU A 994 24.67 30.58 4.55
CA GLU A 994 24.67 29.41 5.45
C GLU A 994 24.70 27.96 4.93
N ILE A 995 25.64 27.23 5.54
CA ILE A 995 26.08 25.84 5.33
C ILE A 995 25.52 24.97 6.47
N GLU A 996 25.06 23.75 6.16
CA GLU A 996 25.37 22.55 6.98
C GLU A 996 25.37 21.27 6.12
N THR A 997 26.55 21.05 5.51
CA THR A 997 27.32 19.81 5.30
C THR A 997 26.67 18.51 4.79
N PRO A 998 27.06 18.07 3.58
CA PRO A 998 27.47 16.70 3.29
C PRO A 998 28.98 16.52 3.49
N ALA A 999 29.40 15.34 3.95
CA ALA A 999 30.78 14.85 3.84
C ALA A 999 30.75 13.35 3.57
N ASN A 1000 31.07 12.95 2.34
CA ASN A 1000 32.31 12.24 2.01
C ASN A 1000 32.23 11.70 0.58
N GLU A 1001 33.08 12.26 -0.26
CA GLU A 1001 33.50 11.66 -1.52
C GLU A 1001 34.18 10.32 -1.25
N SER A 1002 33.75 9.29 -1.98
CA SER A 1002 34.64 8.19 -2.33
C SER A 1002 34.89 8.26 -3.83
N VAL A 1003 36.17 8.24 -4.15
CA VAL A 1003 36.79 8.30 -5.48
C VAL A 1003 36.13 7.32 -6.43
N VAL A 1004 35.53 7.83 -7.52
CA VAL A 1004 35.11 7.01 -8.66
C VAL A 1004 36.17 7.16 -9.76
N MET A 1005 36.85 6.05 -10.05
CA MET A 1005 37.65 5.89 -11.26
C MET A 1005 36.78 6.10 -12.50
N HIS A 1006 37.24 6.90 -13.45
CA HIS A 1006 36.72 6.87 -14.81
C HIS A 1006 37.00 5.50 -15.43
N GLU A 1007 36.00 4.60 -15.42
CA GLU A 1007 35.97 3.45 -16.32
C GLU A 1007 35.52 3.94 -17.71
N SER A 1008 36.21 3.47 -18.74
CA SER A 1008 35.89 3.72 -20.15
C SER A 1008 34.48 3.21 -20.46
N LEU A 1009 33.65 4.04 -21.11
CA LEU A 1009 32.28 3.69 -21.54
C LEU A 1009 32.21 2.43 -22.42
N ASP A 1010 33.33 2.01 -22.99
CA ASP A 1010 33.47 0.76 -23.76
C ASP A 1010 33.39 -0.50 -22.86
N ASP A 1011 33.83 -0.43 -21.60
CA ASP A 1011 33.77 -1.55 -20.66
C ASP A 1011 32.36 -1.76 -20.11
N GLU A 1012 31.57 -0.68 -19.96
CA GLU A 1012 30.15 -0.76 -19.58
C GLU A 1012 29.30 -1.36 -20.70
N ARG A 1013 29.59 -1.00 -21.96
CA ARG A 1013 28.96 -1.63 -23.12
C ARG A 1013 29.31 -3.11 -23.24
N ALA A 1014 30.57 -3.48 -23.00
CA ALA A 1014 30.99 -4.88 -23.03
C ALA A 1014 30.30 -5.72 -21.94
N LYS A 1015 30.16 -5.17 -20.71
CA LYS A 1015 29.42 -5.83 -19.62
C LYS A 1015 27.93 -5.99 -19.94
N LEU A 1016 27.31 -4.98 -20.55
CA LEU A 1016 25.90 -5.03 -20.96
C LEU A 1016 25.67 -6.01 -22.12
N GLU A 1017 26.60 -6.12 -23.07
CA GLU A 1017 26.55 -7.13 -24.13
C GLU A 1017 26.73 -8.55 -23.57
N GLU A 1018 27.59 -8.73 -22.57
CA GLU A 1018 27.79 -10.02 -21.89
C GLU A 1018 26.55 -10.43 -21.06
N GLU A 1019 25.88 -9.47 -20.42
CA GLU A 1019 24.60 -9.68 -19.73
C GLU A 1019 23.44 -9.98 -20.70
N LEU A 1020 23.38 -9.30 -21.85
CA LEU A 1020 22.41 -9.60 -22.90
C LEU A 1020 22.62 -10.99 -23.51
N ALA A 1021 23.88 -11.38 -23.75
CA ALA A 1021 24.21 -12.73 -24.22
C ALA A 1021 23.81 -13.80 -23.20
N ARG A 1022 23.92 -13.51 -21.90
CA ARG A 1022 23.48 -14.40 -20.82
C ARG A 1022 21.96 -14.51 -20.75
N LEU A 1023 21.24 -13.40 -20.94
CA LEU A 1023 19.77 -13.38 -21.00
C LEU A 1023 19.21 -14.10 -22.23
N ASP A 1024 19.89 -14.01 -23.38
CA ASP A 1024 19.51 -14.74 -24.58
C ASP A 1024 19.80 -16.25 -24.46
N ALA A 1025 20.87 -16.65 -23.78
CA ALA A 1025 21.12 -18.05 -23.41
C ALA A 1025 20.03 -18.61 -22.49
N ASP A 1026 19.58 -17.83 -21.49
CA ASP A 1026 18.48 -18.21 -20.60
C ASP A 1026 17.12 -18.26 -21.32
N ARG A 1027 16.90 -17.44 -22.36
CA ARG A 1027 15.72 -17.53 -23.22
C ARG A 1027 15.73 -18.76 -24.12
N LEU A 1028 16.89 -19.15 -24.66
CA LEU A 1028 17.04 -20.38 -25.43
C LEU A 1028 16.75 -21.63 -24.60
N HIS A 1029 17.07 -21.62 -23.29
CA HIS A 1029 16.69 -22.72 -22.39
C HIS A 1029 15.17 -22.83 -22.18
N ARG A 1030 14.42 -21.72 -22.19
CA ARG A 1030 12.94 -21.73 -22.09
C ARG A 1030 12.25 -22.28 -23.34
N HIS A 1031 12.87 -22.17 -24.52
CA HIS A 1031 12.31 -22.71 -25.77
C HIS A 1031 12.51 -24.23 -25.95
N SER A 1032 13.31 -24.88 -25.09
CA SER A 1032 13.57 -26.33 -25.16
C SER A 1032 12.52 -27.19 -24.43
N ALA A 1033 11.60 -26.58 -23.68
CA ALA A 1033 10.46 -27.25 -23.09
C ALA A 1033 9.31 -27.35 -24.12
N ALA A 1034 9.25 -28.47 -24.83
CA ALA A 1034 8.18 -28.80 -25.75
C ALA A 1034 6.80 -28.79 -25.04
N PRO A 1035 5.76 -28.14 -25.60
CA PRO A 1035 4.42 -28.16 -25.03
C PRO A 1035 3.74 -29.53 -25.28
N PRO A 1036 2.96 -30.06 -24.33
CA PRO A 1036 2.15 -31.23 -24.58
C PRO A 1036 1.01 -30.88 -25.55
N THR A 1037 0.77 -31.84 -26.43
CA THR A 1037 -0.22 -31.92 -27.50
C THR A 1037 -1.60 -31.32 -27.20
N ALA A 1038 -2.11 -30.60 -28.20
CA ALA A 1038 -3.43 -29.98 -28.28
C ALA A 1038 -4.61 -30.94 -27.99
N ALA A 1039 -5.53 -30.46 -27.17
CA ALA A 1039 -6.92 -30.91 -27.10
C ALA A 1039 -7.82 -29.88 -27.83
N PRO A 1040 -8.99 -30.28 -28.37
CA PRO A 1040 -9.63 -29.62 -29.50
C PRO A 1040 -10.28 -28.28 -29.13
N GLY A 1041 -10.23 -27.34 -30.08
CA GLY A 1041 -10.76 -25.99 -29.96
C GLY A 1041 -12.24 -25.94 -29.61
N ASP A 1042 -12.56 -25.03 -28.70
CA ASP A 1042 -13.87 -24.83 -28.11
C ASP A 1042 -14.86 -24.29 -29.15
N ALA A 1043 -15.90 -25.07 -29.46
CA ALA A 1043 -16.90 -24.74 -30.49
C ALA A 1043 -17.66 -23.44 -30.20
N ALA A 1044 -17.62 -22.95 -28.96
CA ALA A 1044 -18.23 -21.69 -28.54
C ALA A 1044 -17.49 -20.45 -29.09
N LEU A 1045 -16.16 -20.52 -29.27
CA LEU A 1045 -15.37 -19.42 -29.81
C LEU A 1045 -15.56 -19.25 -31.31
N ALA A 1046 -15.64 -20.36 -32.05
CA ALA A 1046 -15.92 -20.33 -33.48
C ALA A 1046 -17.33 -19.80 -33.80
N ASP A 1047 -18.33 -20.07 -32.94
CA ASP A 1047 -19.68 -19.53 -33.11
C ASP A 1047 -19.72 -18.01 -32.83
N LEU A 1048 -18.89 -17.52 -31.90
CA LEU A 1048 -18.73 -16.08 -31.62
C LEU A 1048 -18.00 -15.34 -32.74
N GLU A 1049 -16.93 -15.91 -33.28
CA GLU A 1049 -16.22 -15.32 -34.43
C GLU A 1049 -17.12 -15.26 -35.68
N SER A 1050 -17.95 -16.28 -35.91
CA SER A 1050 -18.93 -16.24 -37.01
C SER A 1050 -19.98 -15.14 -36.83
N ARG A 1051 -20.40 -14.87 -35.59
CA ARG A 1051 -21.37 -13.80 -35.27
C ARG A 1051 -20.77 -12.41 -35.34
N LEU A 1052 -19.48 -12.28 -35.03
CA LEU A 1052 -18.75 -11.02 -35.14
C LEU A 1052 -18.35 -10.69 -36.58
N SER A 1053 -18.15 -11.70 -37.44
CA SER A 1053 -17.80 -11.49 -38.85
C SER A 1053 -18.94 -10.94 -39.74
N ASN A 1054 -20.17 -10.87 -39.23
CA ASN A 1054 -21.35 -10.38 -39.96
C ASN A 1054 -21.77 -8.94 -39.57
N LEU A 1055 -20.90 -8.20 -38.88
CA LEU A 1055 -21.13 -6.79 -38.59
C LEU A 1055 -20.21 -5.94 -39.48
N ASP A 1056 -20.75 -5.49 -40.61
CA ASP A 1056 -20.12 -4.50 -41.49
C ASP A 1056 -20.08 -3.14 -40.78
N PHE A 1057 -18.89 -2.52 -40.70
CA PHE A 1057 -18.68 -1.14 -40.24
C PHE A 1057 -18.85 -0.13 -41.38
#